data_AF-A0A0F4QTR5-F1
#
_entry.id   AF-A0A0F4QTR5-F1
#
_cell.length_a   1.000
_cell.length_b   1.000
_cell.length_c   1.000
_cell.angle_alpha   90.00
_cell.angle_beta   90.00
_cell.angle_gamma   90.00
#
_symmetry.space_group_name_H-M   'P 1'
#
loop_
_entity.id
_entity.type
_entity.pdbx_description
1 polymer ?
#
loop_
_entity_poly.entity_id
_entity_poly.type
_entity_poly.pdbx_seq_one_letter_code
_entity_poly.pdbx_strand_id
1 'polypeptide(L)'
;MSLRTQLRKILPSISVTEQEALDAGDVWLEGSIYRGKPDFDALRAVPEAKLSSEEQAFLDGPVQELMAMIDDSVIQNEKHLPEHILEFLKKERFFSLIIPKEYGGREFSPYANSTIVGTIATKSSAVAVTVMVPNSLGPGELLMHYGTKEQQAHYLPRLANGTDIPCFALTSPEAGSDAGGIPDQGIVTKGQYNGEEVLGLEVTWDKRYITLAPIATVLGLAFKVFDPQGLLGGKESLGITCALIPKSHPGVELGNRHDPMGIRFYNGTTRGEKVFIPMDFIIGGQQNIGRGWQMLVSCLGAGRGISLPALGVSTSQVALKSASEYAAVREQFGLAIGQFEGIQEKLADIAGKTYLQEAMRVLTTEGLGMGLKPSVVTAIAKYHMTETGRDVLDSAMDILAGKAIQNGPQNTLASGYVAQPIAITVEGANILTRNLMIFGQGVMRCHPYLQSMVEAIHSEEANADKTFNKILRQTVGYSVANSLRAFKLGVLPFTASSKSSLPEVQPYEKAAQRLSAKLAVYADFSLLVLGGKLKQAEMLSARLGDVMSYLYAAMASIKYYEQKVAVTDREAAAPYFHYATRYALVEAEQALHKFLDNFPAPGTRKFMRVLTMQFSHSMPQINDDMVRELATAAQLDTAFKAQLTHLVKPQAGDGHDINEQAYKAKIACLDLLGKVKKALKKREIKAGVRFYETLDNALIAKVINETEYAQLIDYNRKREKAIRVDEFDFDLNLLDESTASGTVKSVVNQ
;
A
#
# COMPACT_ATOMS: atom_id res chain seq x y z
N MET A 1 46.63 -14.96 12.84
CA MET A 1 45.36 -14.21 13.03
C MET A 1 44.29 -14.97 12.25
N SER A 2 43.21 -15.42 12.88
CA SER A 2 42.21 -16.24 12.16
C SER A 2 41.46 -15.39 11.14
N LEU A 3 40.89 -16.02 10.11
CA LEU A 3 40.05 -15.35 9.10
C LEU A 3 38.89 -14.58 9.77
N ARG A 4 38.34 -15.15 10.85
CA ARG A 4 37.32 -14.52 11.70
C ARG A 4 37.80 -13.22 12.32
N THR A 5 38.99 -13.20 12.91
CA THR A 5 39.56 -11.99 13.54
C THR A 5 39.89 -10.90 12.51
N GLN A 6 40.28 -11.29 11.29
CA GLN A 6 40.48 -10.35 10.19
C GLN A 6 39.16 -9.73 9.72
N LEU A 7 38.11 -10.54 9.55
CA LEU A 7 36.78 -10.06 9.16
C LEU A 7 36.14 -9.17 10.23
N ARG A 8 36.34 -9.45 11.53
CA ARG A 8 35.88 -8.59 12.64
C ARG A 8 36.45 -7.16 12.56
N LYS A 9 37.62 -6.97 11.96
CA LYS A 9 38.22 -5.63 11.77
C LYS A 9 37.68 -4.88 10.54
N ILE A 10 37.06 -5.57 9.60
CA ILE A 10 36.63 -5.04 8.29
C ILE A 10 35.12 -4.81 8.26
N LEU A 11 34.35 -5.65 8.97
CA LEU A 11 32.91 -5.50 9.06
C LEU A 11 32.55 -4.46 10.13
N PRO A 12 31.68 -3.49 9.82
CA PRO A 12 31.18 -2.56 10.82
C PRO A 12 30.39 -3.31 11.90
N SER A 13 30.50 -2.85 13.15
CA SER A 13 29.66 -3.35 14.24
C SER A 13 28.19 -3.00 13.98
N ILE A 14 27.30 -3.98 14.08
CA ILE A 14 25.85 -3.75 14.03
C ILE A 14 25.47 -2.95 15.29
N SER A 15 24.79 -1.82 15.11
CA SER A 15 24.28 -1.03 16.24
C SER A 15 23.17 -1.79 16.98
N VAL A 16 22.95 -1.54 18.27
CA VAL A 16 21.87 -2.18 19.03
C VAL A 16 20.51 -1.96 18.37
N THR A 17 20.25 -0.74 17.90
CA THR A 17 19.02 -0.39 17.17
C THR A 17 18.86 -1.15 15.85
N GLU A 18 19.97 -1.43 15.15
CA GLU A 18 19.95 -2.21 13.92
C GLU A 18 19.75 -3.70 14.21
N GLN A 19 20.37 -4.22 15.27
CA GLN A 19 20.18 -5.60 15.70
C GLN A 19 18.73 -5.85 16.12
N GLU A 20 18.15 -4.97 16.94
CA GLU A 20 16.74 -5.06 17.34
C GLU A 20 15.80 -5.02 16.14
N ALA A 21 16.12 -4.23 15.11
CA ALA A 21 15.34 -4.19 13.87
C ALA A 21 15.48 -5.47 13.02
N LEU A 22 16.65 -6.11 13.04
CA LEU A 22 16.89 -7.38 12.35
C LEU A 22 16.21 -8.55 13.07
N ASP A 23 16.20 -8.52 14.40
CA ASP A 23 15.58 -9.56 15.23
C ASP A 23 14.05 -9.44 15.30
N ALA A 24 13.51 -8.25 15.04
CA ALA A 24 12.06 -8.02 15.03
C ALA A 24 11.38 -8.56 13.75
N GLY A 25 10.52 -9.56 13.88
CA GLY A 25 9.63 -10.06 12.83
C GLY A 25 9.92 -11.49 12.37
N ASP A 26 9.19 -12.00 11.39
CA ASP A 26 9.32 -13.36 10.83
C ASP A 26 9.93 -13.37 9.42
N VAL A 27 10.47 -14.51 8.99
CA VAL A 27 10.82 -14.78 7.58
C VAL A 27 9.75 -15.70 7.00
N TRP A 28 9.18 -15.34 5.86
CA TRP A 28 8.06 -16.06 5.25
C TRP A 28 8.38 -16.50 3.80
N LEU A 29 7.49 -16.21 2.84
CA LEU A 29 7.61 -16.62 1.45
C LEU A 29 8.82 -15.98 0.74
N GLU A 30 9.16 -14.75 1.10
CA GLU A 30 10.31 -14.02 0.57
C GLU A 30 11.64 -14.74 0.84
N GLY A 31 11.72 -15.50 1.94
CA GLY A 31 12.88 -16.35 2.23
C GLY A 31 13.14 -17.39 1.13
N SER A 32 12.08 -17.97 0.56
CA SER A 32 12.19 -18.95 -0.53
C SER A 32 12.62 -18.31 -1.86
N ILE A 33 12.17 -17.08 -2.13
CA ILE A 33 12.54 -16.28 -3.30
C ILE A 33 14.02 -15.92 -3.22
N TYR A 34 14.48 -15.44 -2.06
CA TYR A 34 15.89 -15.12 -1.84
C TYR A 34 16.78 -16.36 -2.06
N ARG A 35 16.31 -17.53 -1.59
CA ARG A 35 17.05 -18.79 -1.70
C ARG A 35 17.06 -19.41 -3.10
N GLY A 36 16.52 -18.74 -4.11
CA GLY A 36 16.54 -19.23 -5.50
C GLY A 36 15.52 -20.32 -5.80
N LYS A 37 14.55 -20.52 -4.91
CA LYS A 37 13.55 -21.61 -4.97
C LYS A 37 12.22 -21.13 -4.37
N PRO A 38 11.45 -20.28 -5.09
CA PRO A 38 10.15 -19.83 -4.63
C PRO A 38 9.27 -21.02 -4.26
N ASP A 39 8.70 -21.00 -3.06
CA ASP A 39 7.91 -22.11 -2.52
C ASP A 39 6.41 -21.92 -2.83
N PHE A 40 6.01 -22.48 -3.97
CA PHE A 40 4.61 -22.42 -4.42
C PHE A 40 3.70 -23.40 -3.66
N ASP A 41 4.24 -24.39 -2.96
CA ASP A 41 3.42 -25.28 -2.11
C ASP A 41 3.07 -24.55 -0.82
N ALA A 42 4.05 -23.89 -0.19
CA ALA A 42 3.82 -23.01 0.95
C ALA A 42 2.86 -21.87 0.59
N LEU A 43 3.01 -21.26 -0.59
CA LEU A 43 2.09 -20.23 -1.10
C LEU A 43 0.63 -20.72 -1.14
N ARG A 44 0.40 -21.94 -1.65
CA ARG A 44 -0.95 -22.52 -1.74
C ARG A 44 -1.50 -22.97 -0.39
N ALA A 45 -0.64 -23.26 0.58
CA ALA A 45 -1.03 -23.62 1.93
C ALA A 45 -1.48 -22.41 2.78
N VAL A 46 -1.23 -21.18 2.32
CA VAL A 46 -1.67 -19.96 2.99
C VAL A 46 -3.21 -19.91 3.00
N PRO A 47 -3.85 -19.82 4.17
CA PRO A 47 -5.30 -19.75 4.28
C PRO A 47 -5.86 -18.56 3.51
N GLU A 48 -7.00 -18.78 2.89
CA GLU A 48 -7.72 -17.74 2.19
C GLU A 48 -8.27 -16.67 3.13
N ALA A 49 -8.00 -15.40 2.85
CA ALA A 49 -8.61 -14.29 3.56
C ALA A 49 -10.13 -14.29 3.33
N LYS A 50 -10.90 -14.32 4.42
CA LYS A 50 -12.37 -14.25 4.40
C LYS A 50 -12.81 -13.33 5.51
N LEU A 51 -13.77 -12.47 5.19
CA LEU A 51 -14.44 -11.66 6.20
C LEU A 51 -15.37 -12.58 7.00
N SER A 52 -15.29 -12.49 8.32
CA SER A 52 -16.29 -13.06 9.21
C SER A 52 -17.65 -12.38 8.99
N SER A 53 -18.72 -13.00 9.48
CA SER A 53 -20.07 -12.42 9.40
C SER A 53 -20.17 -11.05 10.07
N GLU A 54 -19.43 -10.83 11.16
CA GLU A 54 -19.39 -9.54 11.87
C GLU A 54 -18.63 -8.48 11.08
N GLU A 55 -17.47 -8.82 10.51
CA GLU A 55 -16.69 -7.90 9.67
C GLU A 55 -17.46 -7.52 8.39
N GLN A 56 -18.14 -8.49 7.78
CA GLN A 56 -19.01 -8.23 6.63
C GLN A 56 -20.20 -7.34 7.01
N ALA A 57 -20.87 -7.61 8.14
CA ALA A 57 -21.94 -6.76 8.64
C ALA A 57 -21.46 -5.33 8.97
N PHE A 58 -20.22 -5.16 9.43
CA PHE A 58 -19.63 -3.84 9.65
C PHE A 58 -19.40 -3.08 8.33
N LEU A 59 -18.93 -3.78 7.29
CA LEU A 59 -18.76 -3.24 5.95
C LEU A 59 -20.08 -2.87 5.26
N ASP A 60 -21.13 -3.66 5.49
CA ASP A 60 -22.45 -3.49 4.88
C ASP A 60 -23.34 -2.49 5.64
N GLY A 61 -23.05 -2.24 6.93
CA GLY A 61 -23.76 -1.28 7.77
C GLY A 61 -22.93 -0.02 8.04
N PRO A 62 -22.22 0.07 9.18
CA PRO A 62 -21.46 1.26 9.58
C PRO A 62 -20.55 1.86 8.50
N VAL A 63 -19.87 1.05 7.70
CA VAL A 63 -19.02 1.58 6.61
C VAL A 63 -19.89 2.18 5.49
N GLN A 64 -20.99 1.53 5.08
CA GLN A 64 -21.88 2.14 4.08
C GLN A 64 -22.52 3.44 4.58
N GLU A 65 -22.93 3.49 5.85
CA GLU A 65 -23.46 4.71 6.46
C GLU A 65 -22.41 5.82 6.47
N LEU A 66 -21.17 5.53 6.87
CA LEU A 66 -20.07 6.48 6.77
C LEU A 66 -19.84 6.93 5.32
N MET A 67 -19.83 6.00 4.36
CA MET A 67 -19.66 6.34 2.95
C MET A 67 -20.76 7.28 2.44
N ALA A 68 -22.00 7.13 2.91
CA ALA A 68 -23.09 8.04 2.57
C ALA A 68 -22.95 9.44 3.23
N MET A 69 -22.33 9.53 4.41
CA MET A 69 -22.09 10.80 5.12
C MET A 69 -20.93 11.62 4.53
N ILE A 70 -19.98 10.97 3.87
CA ILE A 70 -18.81 11.65 3.32
C ILE A 70 -19.24 12.42 2.05
N ASP A 71 -18.93 13.71 2.01
CA ASP A 71 -18.80 14.48 0.78
C ASP A 71 -17.40 15.11 0.79
N ASP A 72 -16.49 14.55 -0.02
CA ASP A 72 -15.10 15.01 0.00
C ASP A 72 -14.98 16.44 -0.53
N SER A 73 -15.84 16.85 -1.47
CA SER A 73 -15.83 18.22 -2.00
C SER A 73 -16.17 19.25 -0.91
N VAL A 74 -17.12 18.92 -0.02
CA VAL A 74 -17.43 19.72 1.16
C VAL A 74 -16.26 19.68 2.14
N ILE A 75 -15.73 18.48 2.44
CA ILE A 75 -14.60 18.33 3.37
C ILE A 75 -13.42 19.18 2.95
N GLN A 76 -13.02 19.19 1.67
CA GLN A 76 -11.86 19.97 1.21
C GLN A 76 -12.04 21.49 1.37
N ASN A 77 -13.28 21.99 1.24
CA ASN A 77 -13.63 23.40 1.39
C ASN A 77 -13.83 23.82 2.85
N GLU A 78 -13.99 22.87 3.77
CA GLU A 78 -14.09 23.12 5.19
C GLU A 78 -12.72 23.32 5.86
N LYS A 79 -12.72 24.02 7.01
CA LYS A 79 -11.50 24.20 7.83
C LYS A 79 -11.08 22.92 8.54
N HIS A 80 -12.06 22.10 8.89
CA HIS A 80 -11.91 20.91 9.73
C HIS A 80 -12.70 19.76 9.14
N LEU A 81 -12.28 18.53 9.49
CA LEU A 81 -13.14 17.38 9.25
C LEU A 81 -14.47 17.61 9.99
N PRO A 82 -15.64 17.44 9.34
CA PRO A 82 -16.93 17.70 9.97
C PRO A 82 -17.13 16.93 11.27
N GLU A 83 -17.59 17.63 12.32
CA GLU A 83 -17.72 17.06 13.67
C GLU A 83 -18.64 15.84 13.71
N HIS A 84 -19.74 15.86 12.94
CA HIS A 84 -20.68 14.75 12.88
C HIS A 84 -20.04 13.46 12.31
N ILE A 85 -19.07 13.58 11.40
CA ILE A 85 -18.28 12.43 10.93
C ILE A 85 -17.39 11.93 12.05
N LEU A 86 -16.68 12.81 12.75
CA LEU A 86 -15.80 12.45 13.86
C LEU A 86 -16.56 11.73 14.99
N GLU A 87 -17.74 12.23 15.36
CA GLU A 87 -18.59 11.61 16.37
C GLU A 87 -19.14 10.25 15.92
N PHE A 88 -19.48 10.10 14.63
CA PHE A 88 -19.86 8.81 14.07
C PHE A 88 -18.72 7.79 14.13
N LEU A 89 -17.49 8.19 13.77
CA LEU A 89 -16.31 7.32 13.85
C LEU A 89 -16.07 6.82 15.27
N LYS A 90 -16.24 7.67 16.29
CA LYS A 90 -16.14 7.28 17.71
C LYS A 90 -17.25 6.32 18.10
N LYS A 91 -18.51 6.70 17.84
CA LYS A 91 -19.70 5.93 18.20
C LYS A 91 -19.66 4.51 17.63
N GLU A 92 -19.35 4.39 16.35
CA GLU A 92 -19.29 3.10 15.65
C GLU A 92 -17.93 2.38 15.81
N ARG A 93 -17.00 2.94 16.61
CA ARG A 93 -15.72 2.34 16.99
C ARG A 93 -14.76 2.11 15.83
N PHE A 94 -14.72 3.05 14.88
CA PHE A 94 -13.75 3.03 13.79
C PHE A 94 -12.31 3.22 14.27
N PHE A 95 -12.07 3.82 15.45
CA PHE A 95 -10.72 4.00 16.00
C PHE A 95 -10.16 2.76 16.71
N SER A 96 -10.90 1.66 16.75
CA SER A 96 -10.52 0.48 17.53
C SER A 96 -10.88 -0.83 16.85
N LEU A 97 -10.63 -0.89 15.55
CA LEU A 97 -10.78 -2.08 14.72
C LEU A 97 -9.89 -3.22 15.24
N ILE A 98 -8.69 -2.92 15.72
CA ILE A 98 -7.71 -3.93 16.17
C ILE A 98 -7.77 -4.26 17.67
N ILE A 99 -8.44 -3.44 18.48
CA ILE A 99 -8.49 -3.63 19.94
C ILE A 99 -9.37 -4.86 20.26
N PRO A 100 -8.94 -5.78 21.15
CA PRO A 100 -9.71 -6.94 21.57
C PRO A 100 -11.09 -6.58 22.09
N LYS A 101 -12.05 -7.49 21.87
CA LYS A 101 -13.43 -7.32 22.31
C LYS A 101 -13.56 -7.25 23.83
N GLU A 102 -12.67 -7.88 24.59
CA GLU A 102 -12.64 -7.81 26.06
C GLU A 102 -12.44 -6.38 26.58
N TYR A 103 -11.79 -5.51 25.79
CA TYR A 103 -11.64 -4.09 26.07
C TYR A 103 -12.68 -3.24 25.33
N GLY A 104 -13.69 -3.84 24.71
CA GLY A 104 -14.74 -3.14 23.97
C GLY A 104 -14.37 -2.74 22.53
N GLY A 105 -13.23 -3.20 22.01
CA GLY A 105 -12.87 -3.01 20.60
C GLY A 105 -13.61 -3.96 19.65
N ARG A 106 -13.12 -4.07 18.40
CA ARG A 106 -13.73 -4.92 17.37
C ARG A 106 -12.98 -6.23 17.11
N GLU A 107 -11.67 -6.27 17.36
CA GLU A 107 -10.82 -7.44 17.09
C GLU A 107 -10.91 -7.95 15.64
N PHE A 108 -10.95 -7.03 14.68
CA PHE A 108 -11.03 -7.34 13.26
C PHE A 108 -9.68 -7.78 12.70
N SER A 109 -9.75 -8.69 11.73
CA SER A 109 -8.61 -9.22 11.01
C SER A 109 -7.86 -8.13 10.21
N PRO A 110 -6.57 -8.35 9.89
CA PRO A 110 -5.82 -7.49 8.98
C PRO A 110 -6.51 -7.27 7.62
N TYR A 111 -7.17 -8.31 7.11
CA TYR A 111 -7.90 -8.23 5.84
C TYR A 111 -9.14 -7.32 5.95
N ALA A 112 -9.92 -7.44 7.03
CA ALA A 112 -11.06 -6.54 7.27
C ALA A 112 -10.61 -5.10 7.46
N ASN A 113 -9.58 -4.84 8.28
CA ASN A 113 -9.03 -3.50 8.47
C ASN A 113 -8.57 -2.88 7.14
N SER A 114 -7.79 -3.61 6.34
CA SER A 114 -7.36 -3.18 5.00
C SER A 114 -8.54 -2.85 4.09
N THR A 115 -9.59 -3.68 4.11
CA THR A 115 -10.78 -3.51 3.26
C THR A 115 -11.61 -2.30 3.71
N ILE A 116 -11.78 -2.08 5.01
CA ILE A 116 -12.49 -0.92 5.58
C ILE A 116 -11.74 0.37 5.21
N VAL A 117 -10.45 0.46 5.52
CA VAL A 117 -9.63 1.65 5.22
C VAL A 117 -9.58 1.91 3.72
N GLY A 118 -9.38 0.86 2.90
CA GLY A 118 -9.35 0.97 1.44
C GLY A 118 -10.68 1.47 0.87
N THR A 119 -11.81 1.00 1.39
CA THR A 119 -13.17 1.44 1.00
C THR A 119 -13.37 2.92 1.30
N ILE A 120 -13.06 3.37 2.52
CA ILE A 120 -13.17 4.79 2.92
C ILE A 120 -12.28 5.66 2.04
N ALA A 121 -11.06 5.20 1.76
CA ALA A 121 -10.09 5.93 0.94
C ALA A 121 -10.53 6.14 -0.51
N THR A 122 -11.46 5.32 -1.02
CA THR A 122 -12.00 5.54 -2.38
C THR A 122 -12.80 6.83 -2.47
N LYS A 123 -13.27 7.35 -1.33
CA LYS A 123 -14.10 8.55 -1.25
C LYS A 123 -13.39 9.71 -0.57
N SER A 124 -12.70 9.48 0.55
CA SER A 124 -11.94 10.55 1.24
C SER A 124 -10.67 10.03 1.90
N SER A 125 -9.53 10.53 1.43
CA SER A 125 -8.23 10.28 2.06
C SER A 125 -8.16 10.87 3.47
N ALA A 126 -8.80 12.01 3.73
CA ALA A 126 -8.79 12.64 5.05
C ALA A 126 -9.46 11.77 6.12
N VAL A 127 -10.63 11.21 5.80
CA VAL A 127 -11.36 10.29 6.69
C VAL A 127 -10.60 8.98 6.85
N ALA A 128 -10.09 8.41 5.75
CA ALA A 128 -9.32 7.18 5.78
C ALA A 128 -8.08 7.30 6.68
N VAL A 129 -7.33 8.41 6.60
CA VAL A 129 -6.17 8.67 7.48
C VAL A 129 -6.58 8.79 8.94
N THR A 130 -7.70 9.46 9.21
CA THR A 130 -8.25 9.62 10.55
C THR A 130 -8.61 8.26 11.18
N VAL A 131 -9.14 7.33 10.39
CA VAL A 131 -9.45 5.95 10.82
C VAL A 131 -8.20 5.09 10.91
N MET A 132 -7.25 5.19 9.97
CA MET A 132 -6.13 4.24 9.91
C MET A 132 -5.17 4.39 11.09
N VAL A 133 -4.86 5.62 11.52
CA VAL A 133 -3.76 5.87 12.45
C VAL A 133 -3.98 5.18 13.81
N PRO A 134 -5.16 5.31 14.46
CA PRO A 134 -5.44 4.57 15.70
C PRO A 134 -5.38 3.04 15.58
N ASN A 135 -5.55 2.51 14.35
CA ASN A 135 -5.56 1.07 14.04
C ASN A 135 -4.23 0.56 13.44
N SER A 136 -3.17 1.34 13.54
CA SER A 136 -1.83 1.01 13.05
C SER A 136 -0.81 1.26 14.16
N LEU A 137 0.38 1.79 13.83
CA LEU A 137 1.37 2.17 14.84
C LEU A 137 0.81 3.29 15.72
N GLY A 138 0.43 2.93 16.95
CA GLY A 138 -0.08 3.88 17.92
C GLY A 138 -0.23 3.31 19.33
N PRO A 139 -0.70 4.13 20.29
CA PRO A 139 -0.94 3.74 21.67
C PRO A 139 -1.72 2.43 21.84
N GLY A 140 -2.75 2.19 21.03
CA GLY A 140 -3.55 0.96 21.11
C GLY A 140 -2.71 -0.30 20.88
N GLU A 141 -1.99 -0.37 19.76
CA GLU A 141 -1.12 -1.51 19.43
C GLU A 141 0.00 -1.72 20.47
N LEU A 142 0.65 -0.63 20.88
CA LEU A 142 1.72 -0.69 21.89
C LEU A 142 1.22 -1.18 23.25
N LEU A 143 0.04 -0.73 23.69
CA LEU A 143 -0.56 -1.14 24.95
C LEU A 143 -0.94 -2.61 24.97
N MET A 144 -1.50 -3.13 23.87
CA MET A 144 -1.89 -4.54 23.77
C MET A 144 -0.68 -5.48 23.93
N HIS A 145 0.48 -5.09 23.39
CA HIS A 145 1.67 -5.94 23.42
C HIS A 145 2.59 -5.69 24.61
N TYR A 146 2.66 -4.45 25.11
CA TYR A 146 3.69 -4.03 26.05
C TYR A 146 3.16 -3.30 27.28
N GLY A 147 1.89 -2.89 27.30
CA GLY A 147 1.29 -2.20 28.44
C GLY A 147 1.20 -3.08 29.70
N THR A 148 1.23 -2.46 30.88
CA THR A 148 0.90 -3.18 32.12
C THR A 148 -0.60 -3.51 32.15
N LYS A 149 -1.02 -4.41 33.04
CA LYS A 149 -2.45 -4.75 33.18
C LYS A 149 -3.29 -3.53 33.54
N GLU A 150 -2.75 -2.65 34.37
CA GLU A 150 -3.38 -1.41 34.82
C GLU A 150 -3.50 -0.41 33.65
N GLN A 151 -2.45 -0.27 32.85
CA GLN A 151 -2.48 0.57 31.64
C GLN A 151 -3.48 0.04 30.61
N GLN A 152 -3.50 -1.27 30.37
CA GLN A 152 -4.45 -1.91 29.46
C GLN A 152 -5.89 -1.71 29.92
N ALA A 153 -6.18 -1.97 31.21
CA ALA A 153 -7.50 -1.81 31.80
C ALA A 153 -7.98 -0.34 31.80
N HIS A 154 -7.05 0.62 31.94
CA HIS A 154 -7.38 2.04 31.89
C HIS A 154 -7.59 2.54 30.46
N TYR A 155 -6.59 2.37 29.59
CA TYR A 155 -6.55 3.05 28.29
C TYR A 155 -7.30 2.30 27.18
N LEU A 156 -7.20 0.97 27.08
CA LEU A 156 -7.79 0.25 25.93
C LEU A 156 -9.32 0.44 25.83
N PRO A 157 -10.11 0.40 26.92
CA PRO A 157 -11.54 0.70 26.83
C PRO A 157 -11.86 2.13 26.42
N ARG A 158 -11.02 3.09 26.83
CA ARG A 158 -11.20 4.52 26.54
C ARG A 158 -10.81 4.87 25.11
N LEU A 159 -9.80 4.18 24.58
CA LEU A 159 -9.46 4.22 23.16
C LEU A 159 -10.57 3.55 22.32
N ALA A 160 -11.13 2.44 22.80
CA ALA A 160 -12.17 1.69 22.10
C ALA A 160 -13.48 2.46 21.90
N ASN A 161 -13.89 3.24 22.90
CA ASN A 161 -15.11 4.04 22.82
C ASN A 161 -14.87 5.49 22.35
N GLY A 162 -13.64 5.85 21.98
CA GLY A 162 -13.28 7.18 21.50
C GLY A 162 -13.28 8.28 22.57
N THR A 163 -13.40 7.93 23.86
CA THR A 163 -13.18 8.88 24.97
C THR A 163 -11.77 9.43 24.91
N ASP A 164 -10.81 8.55 24.62
CA ASP A 164 -9.46 8.96 24.32
C ASP A 164 -9.16 8.85 22.83
N ILE A 165 -8.66 9.96 22.26
CA ILE A 165 -8.15 10.01 20.89
C ILE A 165 -6.63 9.98 20.96
N PRO A 166 -5.97 8.93 20.46
CA PRO A 166 -4.53 8.83 20.52
C PRO A 166 -3.86 9.60 19.37
N CYS A 167 -2.66 10.11 19.64
CA CYS A 167 -1.66 10.39 18.62
C CYS A 167 -0.32 9.77 19.01
N PHE A 168 0.60 9.62 18.05
CA PHE A 168 1.93 9.07 18.32
C PHE A 168 3.05 9.96 17.78
N ALA A 169 3.86 10.50 18.68
CA ALA A 169 4.89 11.48 18.40
C ALA A 169 6.28 10.85 18.38
N LEU A 170 6.71 10.46 17.18
CA LEU A 170 8.05 9.96 16.90
C LEU A 170 8.92 11.01 16.21
N THR A 171 8.42 11.59 15.11
CA THR A 171 9.16 12.51 14.24
C THR A 171 9.44 13.86 14.89
N SER A 172 10.70 14.30 14.80
CA SER A 172 11.16 15.61 15.26
C SER A 172 11.64 16.47 14.07
N PRO A 173 11.96 17.76 14.30
CA PRO A 173 12.62 18.59 13.29
C PRO A 173 13.93 17.99 12.76
N GLU A 174 14.72 17.37 13.64
CA GLU A 174 16.06 16.84 13.33
C GLU A 174 16.06 15.37 12.87
N ALA A 175 14.99 14.62 13.16
CA ALA A 175 14.92 13.18 12.88
C ALA A 175 13.56 12.78 12.28
N GLY A 176 13.63 12.19 11.07
CA GLY A 176 12.50 11.58 10.37
C GLY A 176 12.81 10.14 9.97
N SER A 177 13.46 9.97 8.82
CA SER A 177 13.89 8.65 8.33
C SER A 177 14.88 7.94 9.27
N ASP A 178 15.78 8.70 9.92
CA ASP A 178 16.62 8.20 11.02
C ASP A 178 15.89 8.32 12.36
N ALA A 179 14.87 7.48 12.56
CA ALA A 179 14.06 7.52 13.78
C ALA A 179 14.83 7.08 15.04
N GLY A 180 15.98 6.41 14.91
CA GLY A 180 16.88 6.14 16.03
C GLY A 180 17.64 7.40 16.49
N GLY A 181 17.76 8.38 15.60
CA GLY A 181 18.46 9.64 15.80
C GLY A 181 17.72 10.72 16.57
N ILE A 182 16.49 10.48 17.06
CA ILE A 182 15.66 11.53 17.72
C ILE A 182 16.42 12.31 18.83
N PRO A 183 16.27 13.65 18.90
CA PRO A 183 16.95 14.49 19.89
C PRO A 183 16.19 14.60 21.22
N ASP A 184 14.91 14.22 21.24
CA ASP A 184 14.03 14.36 22.39
C ASP A 184 14.53 13.50 23.55
N GLN A 185 14.51 14.05 24.77
CA GLN A 185 15.19 13.46 25.92
C GLN A 185 14.35 13.46 27.19
N GLY A 186 14.56 12.45 28.03
CA GLY A 186 14.03 12.35 29.38
C GLY A 186 15.14 12.09 30.39
N ILE A 187 15.26 12.94 31.41
CA ILE A 187 16.25 12.80 32.47
C ILE A 187 15.60 12.15 33.68
N VAL A 188 16.17 11.04 34.16
CA VAL A 188 15.72 10.39 35.40
C VAL A 188 15.92 11.33 36.58
N THR A 189 14.83 11.59 37.29
CA THR A 189 14.80 12.52 38.43
C THR A 189 13.69 12.14 39.41
N LYS A 190 13.59 12.88 40.51
CA LYS A 190 12.44 12.87 41.41
C LYS A 190 11.61 14.13 41.22
N GLY A 191 10.30 14.01 41.37
CA GLY A 191 9.37 15.12 41.24
C GLY A 191 8.07 14.86 41.97
N GLN A 192 7.27 15.90 42.15
CA GLN A 192 5.98 15.81 42.81
C GLN A 192 4.92 15.29 41.83
N TYR A 193 4.20 14.24 42.22
CA TYR A 193 3.05 13.72 41.49
C TYR A 193 1.98 13.26 42.49
N ASN A 194 0.74 13.71 42.30
CA ASN A 194 -0.37 13.45 43.23
C ASN A 194 -0.07 13.76 44.71
N GLY A 195 0.77 14.76 44.96
CA GLY A 195 1.13 15.22 46.31
C GLY A 195 2.25 14.42 46.98
N GLU A 196 2.88 13.48 46.28
CA GLU A 196 4.01 12.70 46.78
C GLU A 196 5.25 12.91 45.89
N GLU A 197 6.44 12.87 46.50
CA GLU A 197 7.69 12.84 45.75
C GLU A 197 7.91 11.42 45.20
N VAL A 198 7.85 11.27 43.88
CA VAL A 198 8.02 10.01 43.18
C VAL A 198 9.19 10.05 42.23
N LEU A 199 9.70 8.87 41.86
CA LEU A 199 10.66 8.72 40.79
C LEU A 199 9.95 8.92 39.43
N GLY A 200 10.60 9.63 38.51
CA GLY A 200 10.04 9.93 37.20
C GLY A 200 11.09 10.45 36.23
N LEU A 201 10.62 11.14 35.19
CA LEU A 201 11.44 11.68 34.11
C LEU A 201 11.09 13.15 33.88
N GLU A 202 12.09 14.01 33.80
CA GLU A 202 11.93 15.36 33.24
C GLU A 202 12.15 15.28 31.73
N VAL A 203 11.07 15.45 30.95
CA VAL A 203 11.07 15.20 29.50
C VAL A 203 10.96 16.50 28.71
N THR A 204 11.79 16.64 27.69
CA THR A 204 11.80 17.77 26.75
C THR A 204 11.70 17.24 25.32
N TRP A 205 10.77 17.78 24.54
CA TRP A 205 10.51 17.37 23.16
C TRP A 205 9.98 18.50 22.27
N ASP A 206 10.24 18.37 20.97
CA ASP A 206 9.59 19.15 19.92
C ASP A 206 9.32 18.23 18.72
N LYS A 207 8.03 17.97 18.46
CA LYS A 207 7.59 16.98 17.49
C LYS A 207 6.72 17.63 16.44
N ARG A 208 6.85 17.15 15.20
CA ARG A 208 6.12 17.66 14.03
C ARG A 208 5.51 16.53 13.21
N TYR A 209 4.53 16.90 12.39
CA TYR A 209 3.80 15.98 11.51
C TYR A 209 3.04 14.89 12.24
N ILE A 210 2.55 15.19 13.46
CA ILE A 210 1.86 14.21 14.28
C ILE A 210 0.39 14.19 13.92
N THR A 211 -0.04 13.12 13.26
CA THR A 211 -1.45 12.89 12.90
C THR A 211 -2.29 12.74 14.16
N LEU A 212 -3.50 13.31 14.13
CA LEU A 212 -4.44 13.48 15.23
C LEU A 212 -3.99 14.37 16.39
N ALA A 213 -2.73 14.80 16.47
CA ALA A 213 -2.26 15.65 17.58
C ALA A 213 -3.16 16.86 17.89
N PRO A 214 -3.74 17.61 16.92
CA PRO A 214 -4.62 18.73 17.24
C PRO A 214 -5.83 18.38 18.12
N ILE A 215 -6.37 17.16 17.98
CA ILE A 215 -7.58 16.68 18.66
C ILE A 215 -7.31 15.54 19.65
N ALA A 216 -6.06 15.09 19.77
CA ALA A 216 -5.70 13.98 20.65
C ALA A 216 -5.95 14.35 22.11
N THR A 217 -6.37 13.39 22.92
CA THR A 217 -6.49 13.53 24.39
C THR A 217 -5.36 12.81 25.11
N VAL A 218 -4.70 11.86 24.44
CA VAL A 218 -3.54 11.13 24.94
C VAL A 218 -2.42 11.13 23.90
N LEU A 219 -1.21 11.46 24.36
CA LEU A 219 0.00 11.55 23.56
C LEU A 219 0.86 10.31 23.81
N GLY A 220 1.06 9.50 22.78
CA GLY A 220 2.18 8.56 22.73
C GLY A 220 3.45 9.32 22.35
N LEU A 221 4.52 9.20 23.14
CA LEU A 221 5.77 9.93 22.92
C LEU A 221 6.97 9.00 22.94
N ALA A 222 7.85 9.10 21.94
CA ALA A 222 9.15 8.44 21.92
C ALA A 222 10.29 9.44 22.16
N PHE A 223 11.19 9.13 23.10
CA PHE A 223 12.32 9.96 23.51
C PHE A 223 13.48 9.11 24.07
N LYS A 224 14.69 9.65 24.15
CA LYS A 224 15.88 8.99 24.71
C LYS A 224 15.97 9.25 26.21
N VAL A 225 16.20 8.20 27.00
CA VAL A 225 16.32 8.33 28.46
C VAL A 225 17.77 8.36 28.91
N PHE A 226 18.07 9.27 29.82
CA PHE A 226 19.36 9.41 30.48
C PHE A 226 19.22 9.41 32.01
N ASP A 227 20.15 8.74 32.70
CA ASP A 227 20.25 8.68 34.16
C ASP A 227 21.60 9.22 34.65
N PRO A 228 21.85 10.54 34.55
CA PRO A 228 23.12 11.15 34.94
C PRO A 228 23.40 11.07 36.45
N GLN A 229 22.36 10.84 37.26
CA GLN A 229 22.45 10.76 38.72
C GLN A 229 22.54 9.32 39.22
N GLY A 230 22.44 8.31 38.34
CA GLY A 230 22.53 6.89 38.68
C GLY A 230 21.38 6.41 39.57
N LEU A 231 20.21 7.04 39.51
CA LEU A 231 19.05 6.70 40.33
C LEU A 231 18.48 5.31 40.02
N LEU A 232 18.77 4.76 38.84
CA LEU A 232 18.39 3.41 38.42
C LEU A 232 19.55 2.40 38.49
N GLY A 233 20.74 2.82 38.94
CA GLY A 233 21.91 1.96 39.14
C GLY A 233 22.53 1.38 37.86
N GLY A 234 22.23 1.97 36.70
CA GLY A 234 22.61 1.48 35.36
C GLY A 234 23.66 2.31 34.64
N LYS A 235 23.63 2.25 33.29
CA LYS A 235 24.40 3.14 32.41
C LYS A 235 23.72 4.51 32.35
N GLU A 236 24.48 5.55 32.04
CA GLU A 236 23.92 6.89 31.88
C GLU A 236 22.91 6.96 30.72
N SER A 237 23.27 6.50 29.52
CA SER A 237 22.33 6.44 28.39
C SER A 237 21.57 5.12 28.41
N LEU A 238 20.25 5.18 28.59
CA LEU A 238 19.38 4.00 28.72
C LEU A 238 18.68 3.61 27.42
N GLY A 239 18.57 4.52 26.45
CA GLY A 239 18.01 4.26 25.11
C GLY A 239 16.62 4.85 24.89
N ILE A 240 16.01 4.53 23.74
CA ILE A 240 14.70 5.05 23.37
C ILE A 240 13.62 4.40 24.24
N THR A 241 12.69 5.21 24.75
CA THR A 241 11.57 4.79 25.59
C THR A 241 10.28 5.39 25.04
N CYS A 242 9.17 4.66 25.18
CA CYS A 242 7.84 5.11 24.80
C CYS A 242 7.00 5.38 26.06
N ALA A 243 6.31 6.53 26.10
CA ALA A 243 5.40 6.89 27.18
C ALA A 243 4.01 7.28 26.64
N LEU A 244 3.00 7.23 27.52
CA LEU A 244 1.68 7.78 27.30
C LEU A 244 1.43 8.93 28.27
N ILE A 245 1.18 10.11 27.73
CA ILE A 245 1.04 11.35 28.48
C ILE A 245 -0.34 11.94 28.19
N PRO A 246 -1.19 12.18 29.21
CA PRO A 246 -2.45 12.88 29.02
C PRO A 246 -2.23 14.29 28.46
N LYS A 247 -3.09 14.76 27.54
CA LYS A 247 -3.05 16.14 27.02
C LYS A 247 -3.10 17.19 28.12
N SER A 248 -3.89 16.93 29.16
CA SER A 248 -4.09 17.84 30.29
C SER A 248 -2.90 17.89 31.26
N HIS A 249 -1.88 17.04 31.06
CA HIS A 249 -0.74 17.00 31.95
C HIS A 249 0.06 18.32 31.88
N PRO A 250 0.44 18.94 33.02
CA PRO A 250 1.08 20.26 33.02
C PRO A 250 2.33 20.32 32.14
N GLY A 251 2.43 21.36 31.32
CA GLY A 251 3.57 21.58 30.41
C GLY A 251 3.47 20.88 29.05
N VAL A 252 2.45 20.05 28.81
CA VAL A 252 2.19 19.48 27.48
C VAL A 252 1.52 20.54 26.58
N GLU A 253 2.20 20.89 25.49
CA GLU A 253 1.63 21.70 24.42
C GLU A 253 1.16 20.81 23.27
N LEU A 254 -0.13 20.87 22.95
CA LEU A 254 -0.76 20.04 21.92
C LEU A 254 -2.03 20.75 21.39
N GLY A 255 -2.14 20.90 20.07
CA GLY A 255 -3.30 21.57 19.45
C GLY A 255 -3.02 22.28 18.13
N ASN A 256 -1.79 22.75 17.91
CA ASN A 256 -1.41 23.44 16.67
C ASN A 256 -1.45 22.52 15.45
N ARG A 257 -1.74 23.07 14.26
CA ARG A 257 -1.93 22.31 13.02
C ARG A 257 -0.85 22.57 11.97
N HIS A 258 -0.59 21.55 11.15
CA HIS A 258 0.00 21.68 9.82
C HIS A 258 -1.09 21.53 8.75
N ASP A 259 -0.77 21.91 7.51
CA ASP A 259 -1.62 21.73 6.33
C ASP A 259 -0.96 20.77 5.31
N PRO A 260 -1.28 19.46 5.35
CA PRO A 260 -0.72 18.46 4.44
C PRO A 260 -1.36 18.58 3.05
N MET A 261 -0.84 19.49 2.23
CA MET A 261 -1.27 19.68 0.82
C MET A 261 -2.76 19.99 0.66
N GLY A 262 -3.40 20.62 1.65
CA GLY A 262 -4.84 20.91 1.63
C GLY A 262 -5.72 19.75 2.10
N ILE A 263 -5.19 18.53 2.29
CA ILE A 263 -5.99 17.37 2.68
C ILE A 263 -6.40 17.49 4.16
N ARG A 264 -7.72 17.54 4.41
CA ARG A 264 -8.31 17.98 5.69
C ARG A 264 -8.35 16.94 6.82
N PHE A 265 -7.28 16.16 7.02
CA PHE A 265 -7.12 15.41 8.27
C PHE A 265 -6.40 16.25 9.35
N TYR A 266 -6.50 15.82 10.62
CA TYR A 266 -5.79 16.47 11.70
C TYR A 266 -4.32 16.06 11.71
N ASN A 267 -3.42 17.03 11.57
CA ASN A 267 -1.98 16.84 11.67
C ASN A 267 -1.37 18.08 12.33
N GLY A 268 -0.38 17.91 13.21
CA GLY A 268 0.08 19.00 14.06
C GLY A 268 1.44 18.81 14.71
N THR A 269 1.72 19.67 15.70
CA THR A 269 2.91 19.61 16.55
C THR A 269 2.55 19.23 17.98
N THR A 270 3.54 18.73 18.73
CA THR A 270 3.48 18.70 20.19
C THR A 270 4.84 19.08 20.78
N ARG A 271 4.82 19.79 21.91
CA ARG A 271 6.02 20.27 22.59
C ARG A 271 5.88 20.11 24.10
N GLY A 272 7.03 20.09 24.75
CA GLY A 272 7.12 20.18 26.20
C GLY A 272 8.55 20.53 26.57
N GLU A 273 8.69 21.44 27.53
CA GLU A 273 9.98 21.85 28.08
C GLU A 273 10.01 21.42 29.54
N LYS A 274 10.90 20.48 29.87
CA LYS A 274 11.11 19.98 31.24
C LYS A 274 9.82 19.52 31.94
N VAL A 275 8.99 18.77 31.23
CA VAL A 275 7.74 18.22 31.76
C VAL A 275 8.06 16.98 32.61
N PHE A 276 7.75 17.04 33.90
CA PHE A 276 7.89 15.88 34.78
C PHE A 276 6.78 14.86 34.51
N ILE A 277 7.14 13.61 34.22
CA ILE A 277 6.19 12.48 34.14
C ILE A 277 6.58 11.37 35.13
N PRO A 278 5.62 10.74 35.82
CA PRO A 278 5.90 9.60 36.70
C PRO A 278 6.28 8.36 35.88
N MET A 279 6.99 7.40 36.49
CA MET A 279 7.38 6.16 35.81
C MET A 279 6.21 5.34 35.26
N ASP A 280 5.02 5.47 35.85
CA ASP A 280 3.79 4.78 35.41
C ASP A 280 3.29 5.23 34.03
N PHE A 281 3.78 6.37 33.51
CA PHE A 281 3.48 6.82 32.15
C PHE A 281 4.29 6.05 31.10
N ILE A 282 5.41 5.41 31.46
CA ILE A 282 6.18 4.58 30.54
C ILE A 282 5.35 3.36 30.15
N ILE A 283 5.27 3.06 28.85
CA ILE A 283 4.49 1.92 28.36
C ILE A 283 5.12 0.61 28.89
N GLY A 284 4.35 -0.09 29.71
CA GLY A 284 4.80 -1.27 30.43
C GLY A 284 5.72 -1.00 31.61
N GLY A 285 5.73 0.22 32.15
CA GLY A 285 6.40 0.59 33.40
C GLY A 285 7.92 0.79 33.28
N GLN A 286 8.55 1.07 34.43
CA GLN A 286 9.98 1.38 34.54
C GLN A 286 10.89 0.33 33.88
N GLN A 287 10.51 -0.96 33.92
CA GLN A 287 11.27 -2.06 33.33
C GLN A 287 11.42 -1.98 31.80
N ASN A 288 10.60 -1.17 31.13
CA ASN A 288 10.62 -0.98 29.68
C ASN A 288 11.39 0.27 29.23
N ILE A 289 12.03 0.99 30.15
CA ILE A 289 13.00 2.03 29.78
C ILE A 289 14.07 1.42 28.87
N GLY A 290 14.37 2.12 27.78
CA GLY A 290 15.35 1.70 26.77
C GLY A 290 14.82 0.70 25.73
N ARG A 291 13.62 0.16 25.91
CA ARG A 291 13.02 -0.85 25.01
C ARG A 291 12.08 -0.27 23.96
N GLY A 292 11.92 1.04 23.91
CA GLY A 292 10.99 1.72 23.02
C GLY A 292 11.31 1.49 21.54
N TRP A 293 12.58 1.42 21.15
CA TRP A 293 12.94 1.16 19.75
C TRP A 293 12.50 -0.23 19.29
N GLN A 294 12.78 -1.27 20.08
CA GLN A 294 12.26 -2.62 19.85
C GLN A 294 10.73 -2.64 19.64
N MET A 295 9.99 -1.92 20.49
CA MET A 295 8.53 -1.83 20.39
C MET A 295 8.09 -1.20 19.06
N LEU A 296 8.70 -0.06 18.70
CA LEU A 296 8.37 0.68 17.49
C LEU A 296 8.62 -0.17 16.22
N VAL A 297 9.78 -0.83 16.13
CA VAL A 297 10.12 -1.62 14.94
C VAL A 297 9.24 -2.87 14.81
N SER A 298 8.79 -3.42 15.95
CA SER A 298 7.90 -4.59 15.98
C SER A 298 6.46 -4.27 15.56
N CYS A 299 5.96 -3.07 15.84
CA CYS A 299 4.59 -2.63 15.53
C CYS A 299 4.45 -1.89 14.18
N LEU A 300 5.55 -1.42 13.59
CA LEU A 300 5.54 -0.78 12.26
C LEU A 300 4.99 -1.68 11.12
N GLY A 301 4.91 -3.00 11.34
CA GLY A 301 4.38 -3.96 10.38
C GLY A 301 2.93 -3.70 9.98
N ALA A 302 2.07 -3.26 10.90
CA ALA A 302 0.65 -2.99 10.62
C ALA A 302 0.47 -1.80 9.66
N GLY A 303 1.16 -0.68 9.93
CA GLY A 303 1.12 0.51 9.05
C GLY A 303 1.60 0.20 7.62
N ARG A 304 2.69 -0.56 7.50
CA ARG A 304 3.33 -0.92 6.22
C ARG A 304 2.64 -2.05 5.47
N GLY A 305 2.00 -2.99 6.17
CA GLY A 305 1.39 -4.18 5.61
C GLY A 305 -0.13 -4.08 5.39
N ILE A 306 -0.81 -3.14 6.05
CA ILE A 306 -2.27 -3.02 6.02
C ILE A 306 -2.69 -1.64 5.50
N SER A 307 -2.27 -0.58 6.20
CA SER A 307 -2.89 0.75 6.07
C SER A 307 -2.48 1.49 4.79
N LEU A 308 -1.18 1.70 4.57
CA LEU A 308 -0.71 2.36 3.34
C LEU A 308 -0.92 1.52 2.07
N PRO A 309 -0.72 0.19 2.09
CA PRO A 309 -1.13 -0.67 0.99
C PRO A 309 -2.62 -0.55 0.63
N ALA A 310 -3.51 -0.38 1.61
CA ALA A 310 -4.93 -0.17 1.36
C ALA A 310 -5.20 1.14 0.59
N LEU A 311 -4.49 2.23 0.90
CA LEU A 311 -4.58 3.48 0.13
C LEU A 311 -4.09 3.30 -1.32
N GLY A 312 -2.97 2.59 -1.49
CA GLY A 312 -2.42 2.31 -2.82
C GLY A 312 -3.37 1.51 -3.70
N VAL A 313 -4.02 0.47 -3.14
CA VAL A 313 -5.02 -0.35 -3.85
C VAL A 313 -6.30 0.42 -4.11
N SER A 314 -6.77 1.21 -3.13
CA SER A 314 -7.93 2.08 -3.26
C SER A 314 -7.78 3.03 -4.46
N THR A 315 -6.61 3.67 -4.56
CA THR A 315 -6.26 4.54 -5.69
C THR A 315 -6.39 3.83 -7.03
N SER A 316 -5.86 2.61 -7.14
CA SER A 316 -5.88 1.84 -8.39
C SER A 316 -7.27 1.34 -8.76
N GLN A 317 -8.09 0.93 -7.78
CA GLN A 317 -9.47 0.55 -8.05
C GLN A 317 -10.32 1.74 -8.50
N VAL A 318 -10.14 2.91 -7.88
CA VAL A 318 -10.78 4.18 -8.30
C VAL A 318 -10.34 4.58 -9.71
N ALA A 319 -9.05 4.46 -10.01
CA ALA A 319 -8.49 4.73 -11.33
C ALA A 319 -9.05 3.78 -12.40
N LEU A 320 -9.07 2.47 -12.15
CA LEU A 320 -9.64 1.47 -13.06
C LEU A 320 -11.12 1.72 -13.31
N LYS A 321 -11.92 1.92 -12.25
CA LYS A 321 -13.35 2.16 -12.39
C LYS A 321 -13.62 3.44 -13.18
N SER A 322 -12.98 4.55 -12.80
CA SER A 322 -13.17 5.84 -13.47
C SER A 322 -12.71 5.82 -14.92
N ALA A 323 -11.51 5.30 -15.20
CA ALA A 323 -10.93 5.30 -16.55
C ALA A 323 -11.66 4.36 -17.49
N SER A 324 -12.00 3.14 -17.06
CA SER A 324 -12.67 2.17 -17.93
C SER A 324 -14.09 2.59 -18.31
N GLU A 325 -14.85 3.11 -17.34
CA GLU A 325 -16.23 3.58 -17.57
C GLU A 325 -16.23 4.84 -18.44
N TYR A 326 -15.38 5.82 -18.13
CA TYR A 326 -15.25 7.03 -18.94
C TYR A 326 -14.78 6.72 -20.36
N ALA A 327 -13.81 5.81 -20.53
CA ALA A 327 -13.29 5.44 -21.85
C ALA A 327 -14.33 4.77 -22.75
N ALA A 328 -15.25 3.99 -22.15
CA ALA A 328 -16.35 3.36 -22.87
C ALA A 328 -17.47 4.34 -23.27
N VAL A 329 -17.68 5.39 -22.46
CA VAL A 329 -18.78 6.36 -22.62
C VAL A 329 -18.39 7.55 -23.50
N ARG A 330 -17.19 8.09 -23.33
CA ARG A 330 -16.72 9.28 -24.05
C ARG A 330 -16.41 8.93 -25.50
N GLU A 331 -16.95 9.71 -26.43
CA GLU A 331 -16.68 9.56 -27.85
C GLU A 331 -15.89 10.74 -28.41
N GLN A 332 -14.90 10.46 -29.27
CA GLN A 332 -14.16 11.42 -30.09
C GLN A 332 -13.91 10.82 -31.46
N PHE A 333 -13.83 11.64 -32.50
CA PHE A 333 -13.62 11.19 -33.88
C PHE A 333 -14.59 10.06 -34.33
N GLY A 334 -15.81 10.04 -33.79
CA GLY A 334 -16.86 9.06 -34.10
C GLY A 334 -16.70 7.66 -33.47
N LEU A 335 -15.81 7.52 -32.48
CA LEU A 335 -15.55 6.28 -31.74
C LEU A 335 -15.50 6.53 -30.24
N ALA A 336 -15.83 5.51 -29.43
CA ALA A 336 -15.53 5.53 -28.01
C ALA A 336 -14.01 5.61 -27.82
N ILE A 337 -13.54 6.43 -26.87
CA ILE A 337 -12.11 6.70 -26.75
C ILE A 337 -11.31 5.45 -26.36
N GLY A 338 -11.93 4.48 -25.67
CA GLY A 338 -11.33 3.19 -25.35
C GLY A 338 -11.06 2.28 -26.57
N GLN A 339 -11.42 2.70 -27.78
CA GLN A 339 -11.03 2.03 -29.04
C GLN A 339 -9.73 2.56 -29.66
N PHE A 340 -9.19 3.68 -29.16
CA PHE A 340 -7.90 4.20 -29.64
C PHE A 340 -6.76 3.45 -28.96
N GLU A 341 -5.77 2.96 -29.73
CA GLU A 341 -4.68 2.15 -29.20
C GLU A 341 -3.87 2.86 -28.11
N GLY A 342 -3.66 4.18 -28.21
CA GLY A 342 -3.00 4.95 -27.15
C GLY A 342 -3.78 5.01 -25.82
N ILE A 343 -5.12 4.92 -25.87
CA ILE A 343 -5.96 4.78 -24.66
C ILE A 343 -5.93 3.33 -24.17
N GLN A 344 -5.95 2.35 -25.08
CA GLN A 344 -5.88 0.93 -24.74
C GLN A 344 -4.59 0.57 -24.00
N GLU A 345 -3.45 1.13 -24.42
CA GLU A 345 -2.16 0.97 -23.74
C GLU A 345 -2.24 1.39 -22.27
N LYS A 346 -2.73 2.60 -22.01
CA LYS A 346 -2.90 3.13 -20.66
C LYS A 346 -3.95 2.36 -19.86
N LEU A 347 -5.06 1.97 -20.49
CA LEU A 347 -6.13 1.24 -19.81
C LEU A 347 -5.71 -0.18 -19.42
N ALA A 348 -4.93 -0.86 -20.26
CA ALA A 348 -4.35 -2.16 -19.94
C ALA A 348 -3.35 -2.06 -18.78
N ASP A 349 -2.51 -1.02 -18.75
CA ASP A 349 -1.59 -0.75 -17.65
C ASP A 349 -2.33 -0.56 -16.32
N ILE A 350 -3.36 0.29 -16.31
CA ILE A 350 -4.25 0.52 -15.15
C ILE A 350 -4.86 -0.80 -14.68
N ALA A 351 -5.49 -1.56 -15.59
CA ALA A 351 -6.19 -2.79 -15.26
C ALA A 351 -5.26 -3.88 -14.71
N GLY A 352 -4.12 -4.09 -15.37
CA GLY A 352 -3.15 -5.12 -14.99
C GLY A 352 -2.47 -4.82 -13.65
N LYS A 353 -2.07 -3.57 -13.43
CA LYS A 353 -1.46 -3.13 -12.16
C LYS A 353 -2.46 -3.13 -11.01
N THR A 354 -3.73 -2.78 -11.26
CA THR A 354 -4.81 -2.89 -10.26
C THR A 354 -5.00 -4.33 -9.79
N TYR A 355 -5.04 -5.28 -10.72
CA TYR A 355 -5.07 -6.71 -10.40
C TYR A 355 -3.87 -7.13 -9.55
N LEU A 356 -2.66 -6.72 -9.95
CA LEU A 356 -1.43 -7.08 -9.25
C LEU A 356 -1.44 -6.55 -7.80
N GLN A 357 -1.85 -5.31 -7.59
CA GLN A 357 -1.95 -4.72 -6.26
C GLN A 357 -2.99 -5.41 -5.39
N GLU A 358 -4.18 -5.74 -5.93
CA GLU A 358 -5.19 -6.46 -5.16
C GLU A 358 -4.68 -7.85 -4.75
N ALA A 359 -4.01 -8.56 -5.66
CA ALA A 359 -3.38 -9.84 -5.35
C ALA A 359 -2.33 -9.71 -4.23
N MET A 360 -1.47 -8.68 -4.28
CA MET A 360 -0.48 -8.39 -3.25
C MET A 360 -1.13 -8.03 -1.90
N ARG A 361 -2.19 -7.21 -1.92
CA ARG A 361 -2.95 -6.82 -0.71
C ARG A 361 -3.50 -8.05 -0.01
N VAL A 362 -4.18 -8.92 -0.76
CA VAL A 362 -4.76 -10.15 -0.23
C VAL A 362 -3.68 -11.04 0.37
N LEU A 363 -2.61 -11.35 -0.37
CA LEU A 363 -1.56 -12.23 0.16
C LEU A 363 -0.87 -11.64 1.40
N THR A 364 -0.61 -10.33 1.42
CA THR A 364 0.04 -9.66 2.56
C THR A 364 -0.83 -9.74 3.81
N THR A 365 -2.13 -9.45 3.67
CA THR A 365 -3.08 -9.51 4.79
C THR A 365 -3.38 -10.94 5.25
N GLU A 366 -3.35 -11.94 4.35
CA GLU A 366 -3.42 -13.36 4.71
C GLU A 366 -2.23 -13.77 5.59
N GLY A 367 -1.00 -13.38 5.20
CA GLY A 367 0.20 -13.64 6.01
C GLY A 367 0.12 -12.99 7.39
N LEU A 368 -0.30 -11.73 7.47
CA LEU A 368 -0.52 -11.04 8.75
C LEU A 368 -1.63 -11.68 9.59
N GLY A 369 -2.70 -12.17 8.94
CA GLY A 369 -3.81 -12.86 9.61
C GLY A 369 -3.42 -14.19 10.25
N MET A 370 -2.31 -14.81 9.81
CA MET A 370 -1.71 -15.98 10.46
C MET A 370 -0.89 -15.62 11.72
N GLY A 371 -0.83 -14.34 12.10
CA GLY A 371 -0.01 -13.85 13.22
C GLY A 371 1.46 -13.62 12.86
N LEU A 372 1.83 -13.76 11.58
CA LEU A 372 3.20 -13.49 11.13
C LEU A 372 3.49 -11.98 11.15
N LYS A 373 4.75 -11.63 11.41
CA LYS A 373 5.26 -10.26 11.34
C LYS A 373 6.34 -10.13 10.26
N PRO A 374 6.03 -10.34 8.96
CA PRO A 374 7.04 -10.40 7.91
C PRO A 374 7.51 -8.98 7.51
N SER A 375 8.56 -8.49 8.17
CA SER A 375 9.07 -7.12 8.02
C SER A 375 9.46 -6.77 6.58
N VAL A 376 10.06 -7.72 5.85
CA VAL A 376 10.44 -7.55 4.44
C VAL A 376 9.20 -7.48 3.54
N VAL A 377 8.23 -8.37 3.72
CA VAL A 377 7.00 -8.39 2.89
C VAL A 377 6.17 -7.14 3.11
N THR A 378 6.02 -6.68 4.36
CA THR A 378 5.33 -5.43 4.65
C THR A 378 6.07 -4.21 4.06
N ALA A 379 7.40 -4.22 4.00
CA ALA A 379 8.17 -3.20 3.28
C ALA A 379 7.95 -3.25 1.76
N ILE A 380 7.89 -4.46 1.17
CA ILE A 380 7.54 -4.68 -0.25
C ILE A 380 6.16 -4.10 -0.54
N ALA A 381 5.15 -4.47 0.27
CA ALA A 381 3.78 -4.00 0.13
C ALA A 381 3.71 -2.48 0.20
N LYS A 382 4.30 -1.86 1.25
CA LYS A 382 4.31 -0.41 1.41
C LYS A 382 4.89 0.32 0.20
N TYR A 383 6.11 -0.06 -0.22
CA TYR A 383 6.79 0.63 -1.31
C TYR A 383 6.07 0.40 -2.64
N HIS A 384 5.92 -0.85 -3.07
CA HIS A 384 5.43 -1.14 -4.41
C HIS A 384 3.96 -0.79 -4.59
N MET A 385 3.11 -1.00 -3.58
CA MET A 385 1.68 -0.74 -3.75
C MET A 385 1.36 0.76 -3.69
N THR A 386 2.12 1.59 -2.98
CA THR A 386 1.93 3.04 -3.02
C THR A 386 2.49 3.67 -4.30
N GLU A 387 3.65 3.24 -4.79
CA GLU A 387 4.18 3.70 -6.09
C GLU A 387 3.32 3.22 -7.25
N THR A 388 2.88 1.95 -7.27
CA THR A 388 1.99 1.45 -8.33
C THR A 388 0.66 2.22 -8.34
N GLY A 389 0.13 2.57 -7.17
CA GLY A 389 -1.06 3.43 -7.07
C GLY A 389 -0.85 4.81 -7.70
N ARG A 390 0.33 5.42 -7.54
CA ARG A 390 0.69 6.66 -8.23
C ARG A 390 0.69 6.49 -9.75
N ASP A 391 1.43 5.49 -10.24
CA ASP A 391 1.60 5.27 -11.68
C ASP A 391 0.25 5.04 -12.39
N VAL A 392 -0.62 4.26 -11.74
CA VAL A 392 -1.96 3.94 -12.24
C VAL A 392 -2.84 5.19 -12.23
N LEU A 393 -2.76 6.01 -11.18
CA LEU A 393 -3.52 7.25 -11.09
C LEU A 393 -3.08 8.26 -12.16
N ASP A 394 -1.78 8.44 -12.37
CA ASP A 394 -1.23 9.29 -13.44
C ASP A 394 -1.77 8.86 -14.82
N SER A 395 -1.82 7.55 -15.07
CA SER A 395 -2.37 7.00 -16.31
C SER A 395 -3.88 7.23 -16.44
N ALA A 396 -4.63 7.21 -15.33
CA ALA A 396 -6.05 7.55 -15.33
C ALA A 396 -6.30 9.05 -15.57
N MET A 397 -5.44 9.92 -15.02
CA MET A 397 -5.45 11.36 -15.31
C MET A 397 -5.26 11.61 -16.82
N ASP A 398 -4.35 10.88 -17.48
CA ASP A 398 -4.14 10.97 -18.94
C ASP A 398 -5.42 10.61 -19.73
N ILE A 399 -6.15 9.56 -19.33
CA ILE A 399 -7.36 9.09 -20.03
C ILE A 399 -8.53 10.07 -19.83
N LEU A 400 -8.75 10.55 -18.61
CA LEU A 400 -9.85 11.49 -18.30
C LEU A 400 -9.53 12.93 -18.75
N ALA A 401 -8.25 13.26 -18.89
CA ALA A 401 -7.71 14.53 -19.37
C ALA A 401 -8.37 15.74 -18.67
N GLY A 402 -8.97 16.64 -19.44
CA GLY A 402 -9.61 17.84 -18.93
C GLY A 402 -10.62 17.59 -17.81
N LYS A 403 -11.33 16.45 -17.81
CA LYS A 403 -12.31 16.12 -16.75
C LYS A 403 -11.63 15.91 -15.40
N ALA A 404 -10.46 15.28 -15.36
CA ALA A 404 -9.78 14.93 -14.12
C ALA A 404 -9.14 16.14 -13.42
N ILE A 405 -8.90 17.23 -14.13
CA ILE A 405 -8.27 18.45 -13.57
C ILE A 405 -9.29 19.53 -13.15
N GLN A 406 -10.60 19.30 -13.32
CA GLN A 406 -11.64 20.20 -12.83
C GLN A 406 -12.19 19.67 -11.50
N ASN A 407 -11.98 20.39 -10.40
CA ASN A 407 -12.50 20.00 -9.10
C ASN A 407 -14.03 20.13 -9.04
N GLY A 408 -14.66 19.28 -8.23
CA GLY A 408 -16.09 19.31 -7.95
C GLY A 408 -16.63 17.92 -7.61
N PRO A 409 -17.91 17.81 -7.20
CA PRO A 409 -18.52 16.55 -6.78
C PRO A 409 -18.50 15.42 -7.83
N GLN A 410 -18.44 15.76 -9.14
CA GLN A 410 -18.36 14.79 -10.23
C GLN A 410 -16.94 14.29 -10.50
N ASN A 411 -15.91 14.91 -9.91
CA ASN A 411 -14.53 14.50 -10.10
C ASN A 411 -14.18 13.35 -9.15
N THR A 412 -13.68 12.25 -9.72
CA THR A 412 -13.35 11.02 -8.98
C THR A 412 -11.85 10.84 -8.71
N LEU A 413 -10.97 11.69 -9.24
CA LEU A 413 -9.51 11.48 -9.23
C LEU A 413 -8.72 12.59 -8.53
N ALA A 414 -9.16 13.85 -8.58
CA ALA A 414 -8.36 15.02 -8.22
C ALA A 414 -7.90 15.03 -6.75
N SER A 415 -8.83 14.76 -5.82
CA SER A 415 -8.49 14.72 -4.38
C SER A 415 -7.47 13.61 -4.08
N GLY A 416 -7.67 12.42 -4.64
CA GLY A 416 -6.71 11.31 -4.54
C GLY A 416 -5.35 11.65 -5.14
N TYR A 417 -5.32 12.38 -6.25
CA TYR A 417 -4.09 12.83 -6.90
C TYR A 417 -3.28 13.78 -6.01
N VAL A 418 -3.93 14.77 -5.41
CA VAL A 418 -3.28 15.71 -4.48
C VAL A 418 -2.81 14.99 -3.22
N ALA A 419 -3.56 14.01 -2.72
CA ALA A 419 -3.22 13.27 -1.50
C ALA A 419 -2.08 12.27 -1.68
N GLN A 420 -1.82 11.81 -2.91
CA GLN A 420 -0.89 10.70 -3.19
C GLN A 420 0.48 10.88 -2.50
N PRO A 421 1.18 12.04 -2.61
CA PRO A 421 2.54 12.19 -2.09
C PRO A 421 2.68 11.96 -0.58
N ILE A 422 1.57 12.02 0.17
CA ILE A 422 1.55 11.74 1.61
C ILE A 422 1.87 10.26 1.85
N ALA A 423 1.18 9.35 1.15
CA ALA A 423 1.30 7.90 1.38
C ALA A 423 2.69 7.34 1.06
N ILE A 424 3.42 7.92 0.10
CA ILE A 424 4.78 7.48 -0.24
C ILE A 424 5.83 7.98 0.76
N THR A 425 5.54 9.05 1.50
CA THR A 425 6.49 9.75 2.36
C THR A 425 6.48 9.22 3.79
N VAL A 426 5.29 8.95 4.33
CA VAL A 426 5.11 8.52 5.72
C VAL A 426 5.41 7.04 5.94
N GLU A 427 5.47 6.61 7.21
CA GLU A 427 5.82 5.24 7.66
C GLU A 427 7.17 4.71 7.14
N GLY A 428 8.09 5.66 6.91
CA GLY A 428 9.37 5.45 6.24
C GLY A 428 9.24 5.73 4.75
N ALA A 429 9.90 6.81 4.28
CA ALA A 429 9.83 7.23 2.88
C ALA A 429 10.19 6.07 1.94
N ASN A 430 9.50 6.00 0.80
CA ASN A 430 9.67 4.95 -0.20
C ASN A 430 11.14 4.79 -0.65
N ILE A 431 11.90 5.88 -0.71
CA ILE A 431 13.34 5.86 -0.99
C ILE A 431 14.09 5.02 0.07
N LEU A 432 13.86 5.25 1.36
CA LEU A 432 14.50 4.47 2.42
C LEU A 432 14.03 3.01 2.40
N THR A 433 12.72 2.78 2.28
CA THR A 433 12.14 1.43 2.24
C THR A 433 12.75 0.60 1.12
N ARG A 434 12.80 1.14 -0.09
CA ARG A 434 13.34 0.43 -1.26
C ARG A 434 14.84 0.21 -1.17
N ASN A 435 15.62 1.23 -0.82
CA ASN A 435 17.08 1.17 -0.93
C ASN A 435 17.74 0.41 0.25
N LEU A 436 17.17 0.53 1.46
CA LEU A 436 17.81 0.04 2.69
C LEU A 436 17.08 -1.15 3.32
N MET A 437 15.75 -1.20 3.26
CA MET A 437 14.99 -2.20 4.02
C MET A 437 14.77 -3.50 3.24
N ILE A 438 14.15 -3.42 2.05
CA ILE A 438 13.67 -4.62 1.32
C ILE A 438 14.79 -5.64 1.15
N PHE A 439 15.90 -5.25 0.50
CA PHE A 439 17.02 -6.17 0.32
C PHE A 439 17.99 -6.18 1.51
N GLY A 440 18.30 -5.03 2.12
CA GLY A 440 19.29 -4.95 3.19
C GLY A 440 18.91 -5.74 4.45
N GLN A 441 17.64 -5.71 4.87
CA GLN A 441 17.15 -6.56 5.96
C GLN A 441 16.83 -7.97 5.45
N GLY A 442 16.32 -8.07 4.21
CA GLY A 442 16.00 -9.35 3.58
C GLY A 442 17.22 -10.28 3.46
N VAL A 443 18.37 -9.78 3.03
CA VAL A 443 19.59 -10.56 2.84
C VAL A 443 20.09 -11.15 4.16
N MET A 444 20.04 -10.38 5.24
CA MET A 444 20.50 -10.78 6.57
C MET A 444 19.63 -11.90 7.15
N ARG A 445 18.32 -11.80 6.94
CA ARG A 445 17.33 -12.70 7.54
C ARG A 445 17.01 -13.93 6.68
N CYS A 446 16.97 -13.76 5.35
CA CYS A 446 16.57 -14.82 4.43
C CYS A 446 17.71 -15.78 4.10
N HIS A 447 18.97 -15.30 4.17
CA HIS A 447 20.14 -16.14 3.91
C HIS A 447 20.35 -17.12 5.09
N PRO A 448 20.37 -18.44 4.84
CA PRO A 448 20.32 -19.47 5.88
C PRO A 448 21.51 -19.48 6.86
N TYR A 449 22.61 -18.81 6.51
CA TYR A 449 23.86 -18.83 7.28
C TYR A 449 24.44 -17.45 7.59
N LEU A 450 23.87 -16.35 7.07
CA LEU A 450 24.55 -15.05 7.09
C LEU A 450 24.48 -14.41 8.48
N GLN A 451 23.31 -14.38 9.09
CA GLN A 451 23.11 -13.91 10.46
C GLN A 451 24.01 -14.68 11.45
N SER A 452 23.95 -16.00 11.44
CA SER A 452 24.80 -16.85 12.31
C SER A 452 26.30 -16.68 12.04
N MET A 453 26.68 -16.35 10.80
CA MET A 453 28.08 -16.04 10.48
C MET A 453 28.51 -14.73 11.13
N VAL A 454 27.67 -13.68 11.07
CA VAL A 454 27.95 -12.39 11.71
C VAL A 454 28.00 -12.51 13.23
N GLU A 455 27.09 -13.27 13.83
CA GLU A 455 27.12 -13.61 15.26
C GLU A 455 28.42 -14.33 15.64
N ALA A 456 28.82 -15.35 14.87
CA ALA A 456 30.07 -16.09 15.12
C ALA A 456 31.33 -15.20 14.98
N ILE A 457 31.32 -14.21 14.07
CA ILE A 457 32.42 -13.24 13.92
C ILE A 457 32.60 -12.39 15.19
N HIS A 458 31.50 -11.97 15.80
CA HIS A 458 31.51 -11.11 16.99
C HIS A 458 31.58 -11.88 18.31
N SER A 459 31.31 -13.19 18.31
CA SER A 459 31.38 -14.06 19.49
C SER A 459 32.76 -14.04 20.15
N GLU A 460 32.79 -14.06 21.49
CA GLU A 460 34.02 -14.13 22.30
C GLU A 460 34.27 -15.54 22.86
N GLU A 461 33.47 -16.53 22.45
CA GLU A 461 33.61 -17.91 22.89
C GLU A 461 34.91 -18.57 22.36
N ALA A 462 35.49 -19.47 23.17
CA ALA A 462 36.74 -20.17 22.83
C ALA A 462 36.64 -21.05 21.57
N ASN A 463 35.44 -21.51 21.22
CA ASN A 463 35.17 -22.34 20.04
C ASN A 463 34.76 -21.51 18.79
N ALA A 464 34.72 -20.17 18.88
CA ALA A 464 34.12 -19.31 17.86
C ALA A 464 34.77 -19.46 16.47
N ASP A 465 36.08 -19.72 16.39
CA ASP A 465 36.77 -19.96 15.11
C ASP A 465 36.33 -21.28 14.45
N LYS A 466 36.06 -22.33 15.24
CA LYS A 466 35.57 -23.62 14.72
C LYS A 466 34.13 -23.49 14.22
N THR A 467 33.29 -22.80 14.97
CA THR A 467 31.90 -22.49 14.60
C THR A 467 31.86 -21.65 13.32
N PHE A 468 32.65 -20.58 13.25
CA PHE A 468 32.77 -19.73 12.07
C PHE A 468 33.19 -20.53 10.83
N ASN A 469 34.24 -21.34 10.91
CA ASN A 469 34.72 -22.14 9.78
C ASN A 469 33.69 -23.17 9.29
N LYS A 470 32.89 -23.74 10.20
CA LYS A 470 31.78 -24.64 9.85
C LYS A 470 30.70 -23.89 9.05
N ILE A 471 30.26 -22.74 9.54
CA ILE A 471 29.23 -21.90 8.89
C ILE A 471 29.72 -21.40 7.53
N LEU A 472 30.99 -21.00 7.44
CA LEU A 472 31.61 -20.57 6.18
C LEU A 472 31.59 -21.68 5.13
N ARG A 473 31.94 -22.93 5.48
CA ARG A 473 31.86 -24.07 4.55
C ARG A 473 30.43 -24.33 4.07
N GLN A 474 29.45 -24.22 4.97
CA GLN A 474 28.03 -24.36 4.62
C GLN A 474 27.57 -23.25 3.67
N THR A 475 27.99 -22.02 3.93
CA THR A 475 27.70 -20.86 3.08
C THR A 475 28.28 -21.03 1.68
N VAL A 476 29.55 -21.43 1.56
CA VAL A 476 30.18 -21.68 0.26
C VAL A 476 29.48 -22.82 -0.48
N GLY A 477 29.19 -23.94 0.20
CA GLY A 477 28.46 -25.06 -0.41
C GLY A 477 27.06 -24.65 -0.91
N TYR A 478 26.37 -23.81 -0.15
CA TYR A 478 25.08 -23.24 -0.51
C TYR A 478 25.17 -22.35 -1.75
N SER A 479 26.11 -21.41 -1.79
CA SER A 479 26.31 -20.52 -2.96
C SER A 479 26.71 -21.29 -4.22
N VAL A 480 27.53 -22.34 -4.09
CA VAL A 480 27.86 -23.24 -5.21
C VAL A 480 26.62 -23.99 -5.70
N ALA A 481 25.80 -24.53 -4.81
CA ALA A 481 24.57 -25.23 -5.19
C ALA A 481 23.56 -24.30 -5.92
N ASN A 482 23.39 -23.07 -5.43
CA ASN A 482 22.57 -22.05 -6.10
C ASN A 482 23.13 -21.67 -7.47
N SER A 483 24.45 -21.50 -7.57
CA SER A 483 25.14 -21.20 -8.84
C SER A 483 24.94 -22.32 -9.87
N LEU A 484 25.11 -23.58 -9.48
CA LEU A 484 24.87 -24.73 -10.35
C LEU A 484 23.41 -24.83 -10.79
N ARG A 485 22.47 -24.54 -9.88
CA ARG A 485 21.04 -24.49 -10.19
C ARG A 485 20.73 -23.38 -11.19
N ALA A 486 21.22 -22.16 -10.96
CA ALA A 486 21.01 -21.03 -11.85
C ALA A 486 21.59 -21.30 -13.25
N PHE A 487 22.78 -21.90 -13.31
CA PHE A 487 23.40 -22.33 -14.56
C PHE A 487 22.56 -23.37 -15.30
N LYS A 488 22.13 -24.43 -14.60
CA LYS A 488 21.23 -25.45 -15.18
C LYS A 488 19.94 -24.83 -15.72
N LEU A 489 19.31 -23.93 -14.97
CA LEU A 489 18.07 -23.27 -15.37
C LEU A 489 18.27 -22.21 -16.47
N GLY A 490 19.48 -21.64 -16.59
CA GLY A 490 19.86 -20.76 -17.68
C GLY A 490 20.08 -21.50 -19.00
N VAL A 491 20.81 -22.63 -18.96
CA VAL A 491 21.11 -23.44 -20.16
C VAL A 491 19.92 -24.30 -20.58
N LEU A 492 19.20 -24.89 -19.62
CA LEU A 492 18.08 -25.80 -19.84
C LEU A 492 16.81 -25.24 -19.17
N PRO A 493 16.22 -24.15 -19.69
CA PRO A 493 15.09 -23.46 -19.04
C PRO A 493 13.84 -24.33 -18.90
N PHE A 494 13.68 -25.33 -19.76
CA PHE A 494 12.58 -26.32 -19.68
C PHE A 494 12.66 -27.23 -18.45
N THR A 495 13.80 -27.27 -17.74
CA THR A 495 13.95 -28.05 -16.50
C THR A 495 13.38 -27.37 -15.27
N ALA A 496 12.90 -26.12 -15.40
CA ALA A 496 12.12 -25.46 -14.36
C ALA A 496 10.82 -26.24 -14.12
N SER A 497 10.54 -26.55 -12.86
CA SER A 497 9.34 -27.26 -12.45
C SER A 497 8.20 -26.29 -12.17
N SER A 498 6.98 -26.73 -12.45
CA SER A 498 5.73 -26.13 -11.99
C SER A 498 4.91 -27.24 -11.34
N LYS A 499 4.18 -26.90 -10.28
CA LYS A 499 3.24 -27.81 -9.62
C LYS A 499 1.78 -27.37 -9.78
N SER A 500 1.53 -26.24 -10.42
CA SER A 500 0.18 -25.78 -10.72
C SER A 500 -0.61 -26.81 -11.54
N SER A 501 -1.86 -27.04 -11.13
CA SER A 501 -2.85 -27.82 -11.89
C SER A 501 -3.38 -27.07 -13.12
N LEU A 502 -3.20 -25.74 -13.18
CA LEU A 502 -3.66 -24.89 -14.29
C LEU A 502 -2.56 -24.75 -15.35
N PRO A 503 -2.75 -25.26 -16.58
CA PRO A 503 -1.74 -25.19 -17.64
C PRO A 503 -1.25 -23.76 -17.94
N GLU A 504 -2.15 -22.78 -17.86
CA GLU A 504 -1.87 -21.37 -18.12
C GLU A 504 -1.01 -20.70 -17.05
N VAL A 505 -0.95 -21.26 -15.83
CA VAL A 505 -0.13 -20.77 -14.71
C VAL A 505 1.30 -21.31 -14.78
N GLN A 506 1.49 -22.53 -15.29
CA GLN A 506 2.78 -23.23 -15.27
C GLN A 506 3.95 -22.44 -15.89
N PRO A 507 3.80 -21.72 -17.02
CA PRO A 507 4.88 -20.92 -17.58
C PRO A 507 5.36 -19.82 -16.63
N TYR A 508 4.46 -19.23 -15.84
CA TYR A 508 4.76 -18.15 -14.90
C TYR A 508 5.51 -18.68 -13.66
N GLU A 509 5.11 -19.83 -13.09
CA GLU A 509 5.88 -20.48 -12.01
C GLU A 509 7.31 -20.80 -12.48
N LYS A 510 7.45 -21.37 -13.68
CA LYS A 510 8.75 -21.71 -14.26
C LYS A 510 9.60 -20.45 -14.48
N ALA A 511 9.01 -19.34 -14.89
CA ALA A 511 9.71 -18.07 -15.02
C ALA A 511 10.19 -17.52 -13.68
N ALA A 512 9.33 -17.51 -12.66
CA ALA A 512 9.68 -17.09 -11.30
C ALA A 512 10.82 -17.93 -10.72
N GLN A 513 10.80 -19.27 -10.90
CA GLN A 513 11.89 -20.17 -10.50
C GLN A 513 13.22 -19.80 -11.15
N ARG A 514 13.21 -19.49 -12.46
CA ARG A 514 14.43 -19.11 -13.20
C ARG A 514 14.99 -17.78 -12.71
N LEU A 515 14.15 -16.76 -12.57
CA LEU A 515 14.57 -15.42 -12.14
C LEU A 515 15.06 -15.42 -10.68
N SER A 516 14.35 -16.11 -9.79
CA SER A 516 14.78 -16.30 -8.40
C SER A 516 16.13 -17.00 -8.30
N ALA A 517 16.40 -18.04 -9.11
CA ALA A 517 17.70 -18.69 -9.11
C ALA A 517 18.85 -17.73 -9.51
N LYS A 518 18.59 -16.80 -10.45
CA LYS A 518 19.56 -15.75 -10.81
C LYS A 518 19.75 -14.73 -9.68
N LEU A 519 18.67 -14.32 -9.02
CA LEU A 519 18.71 -13.45 -7.84
C LEU A 519 19.63 -14.01 -6.75
N ALA A 520 19.50 -15.30 -6.42
CA ALA A 520 20.31 -15.95 -5.39
C ALA A 520 21.82 -15.85 -5.71
N VAL A 521 22.21 -16.07 -6.98
CA VAL A 521 23.60 -15.90 -7.42
C VAL A 521 24.05 -14.46 -7.23
N TYR A 522 23.26 -13.48 -7.67
CA TYR A 522 23.66 -12.08 -7.59
C TYR A 522 23.74 -11.59 -6.14
N ALA A 523 22.85 -12.05 -5.27
CA ALA A 523 22.91 -11.76 -3.85
C ALA A 523 24.19 -12.31 -3.21
N ASP A 524 24.51 -13.58 -3.44
CA ASP A 524 25.70 -14.24 -2.89
C ASP A 524 27.01 -13.59 -3.39
N PHE A 525 27.11 -13.30 -4.69
CA PHE A 525 28.28 -12.63 -5.24
C PHE A 525 28.38 -11.15 -4.82
N SER A 526 27.26 -10.48 -4.56
CA SER A 526 27.25 -9.13 -3.98
C SER A 526 27.84 -9.14 -2.57
N LEU A 527 27.38 -10.07 -1.73
CA LEU A 527 27.92 -10.25 -0.39
C LEU A 527 29.42 -10.59 -0.43
N LEU A 528 29.84 -11.45 -1.35
CA LEU A 528 31.25 -11.85 -1.50
C LEU A 528 32.15 -10.68 -1.91
N VAL A 529 31.73 -9.86 -2.88
CA VAL A 529 32.56 -8.79 -3.47
C VAL A 529 32.48 -7.51 -2.65
N LEU A 530 31.28 -7.12 -2.21
CA LEU A 530 31.04 -5.83 -1.56
C LEU A 530 31.09 -5.94 -0.03
N GLY A 531 30.78 -7.12 0.54
CA GLY A 531 30.72 -7.32 1.99
C GLY A 531 29.87 -6.24 2.66
N GLY A 532 30.41 -5.60 3.71
CA GLY A 532 29.75 -4.49 4.41
C GLY A 532 29.47 -3.24 3.57
N LYS A 533 30.17 -3.05 2.43
CA LYS A 533 29.90 -1.93 1.51
C LYS A 533 28.59 -2.09 0.74
N LEU A 534 27.98 -3.28 0.74
CA LEU A 534 26.69 -3.50 0.09
C LEU A 534 25.59 -2.60 0.68
N LYS A 535 25.64 -2.34 2.00
CA LYS A 535 24.73 -1.41 2.69
C LYS A 535 24.86 0.03 2.17
N GLN A 536 26.06 0.43 1.75
CA GLN A 536 26.32 1.75 1.17
C GLN A 536 25.99 1.80 -0.34
N ALA A 537 25.95 0.63 -0.99
CA ALA A 537 25.63 0.50 -2.40
C ALA A 537 24.11 0.46 -2.63
N GLU A 538 23.43 1.50 -2.15
CA GLU A 538 21.97 1.63 -2.11
C GLU A 538 21.28 1.29 -3.44
N MET A 539 21.80 1.81 -4.56
CA MET A 539 21.24 1.53 -5.89
C MET A 539 21.33 0.05 -6.30
N LEU A 540 22.38 -0.67 -5.89
CA LEU A 540 22.52 -2.11 -6.17
C LEU A 540 21.61 -2.92 -5.26
N SER A 541 21.57 -2.59 -3.97
CA SER A 541 20.64 -3.16 -2.99
C SER A 541 19.20 -3.01 -3.45
N ALA A 542 18.80 -1.81 -3.88
CA ALA A 542 17.46 -1.51 -4.36
C ALA A 542 17.06 -2.37 -5.56
N ARG A 543 17.96 -2.54 -6.54
CA ARG A 543 17.68 -3.38 -7.72
C ARG A 543 17.46 -4.84 -7.33
N LEU A 544 18.25 -5.39 -6.40
CA LEU A 544 18.00 -6.75 -5.90
C LEU A 544 16.70 -6.84 -5.10
N GLY A 545 16.35 -5.78 -4.37
CA GLY A 545 15.06 -5.62 -3.69
C GLY A 545 13.90 -5.60 -4.66
N ASP A 546 14.00 -4.89 -5.78
CA ASP A 546 12.97 -4.87 -6.82
C ASP A 546 12.74 -6.27 -7.38
N VAL A 547 13.81 -7.03 -7.69
CA VAL A 547 13.68 -8.42 -8.18
C VAL A 547 12.89 -9.27 -7.20
N MET A 548 13.25 -9.21 -5.91
CA MET A 548 12.54 -9.97 -4.87
C MET A 548 11.07 -9.56 -4.77
N SER A 549 10.81 -8.26 -4.84
CA SER A 549 9.47 -7.68 -4.72
C SER A 549 8.56 -8.06 -5.87
N TYR A 550 9.05 -7.98 -7.11
CA TYR A 550 8.28 -8.37 -8.28
C TYR A 550 8.07 -9.89 -8.36
N LEU A 551 9.01 -10.70 -7.84
CA LEU A 551 8.78 -12.14 -7.69
C LEU A 551 7.70 -12.44 -6.63
N TYR A 552 7.68 -11.70 -5.53
CA TYR A 552 6.59 -11.77 -4.54
C TYR A 552 5.25 -11.35 -5.17
N ALA A 553 5.23 -10.28 -5.96
CA ALA A 553 4.04 -9.83 -6.69
C ALA A 553 3.54 -10.88 -7.70
N ALA A 554 4.44 -11.54 -8.43
CA ALA A 554 4.10 -12.64 -9.33
C ALA A 554 3.53 -13.85 -8.58
N MET A 555 4.09 -14.21 -7.42
CA MET A 555 3.53 -15.25 -6.55
C MET A 555 2.13 -14.88 -6.04
N ALA A 556 1.94 -13.63 -5.61
CA ALA A 556 0.64 -13.13 -5.18
C ALA A 556 -0.40 -13.24 -6.30
N SER A 557 -0.05 -12.77 -7.50
CA SER A 557 -0.87 -12.86 -8.72
C SER A 557 -1.29 -14.31 -9.04
N ILE A 558 -0.34 -15.24 -8.98
CA ILE A 558 -0.59 -16.68 -9.21
C ILE A 558 -1.57 -17.23 -8.17
N LYS A 559 -1.34 -16.99 -6.88
CA LYS A 559 -2.25 -17.47 -5.81
C LYS A 559 -3.65 -16.89 -5.99
N TYR A 560 -3.75 -15.60 -6.28
CA TYR A 560 -5.03 -14.93 -6.45
C TYR A 560 -5.83 -15.56 -7.60
N TYR A 561 -5.21 -15.79 -8.76
CA TYR A 561 -5.87 -16.47 -9.88
C TYR A 561 -6.27 -17.92 -9.56
N GLU A 562 -5.41 -18.67 -8.86
CA GLU A 562 -5.69 -20.08 -8.56
C GLU A 562 -6.79 -20.28 -7.51
N GLN A 563 -6.81 -19.45 -6.47
CA GLN A 563 -7.59 -19.68 -5.26
C GLN A 563 -8.71 -18.65 -5.03
N LYS A 564 -8.52 -17.39 -5.45
CA LYS A 564 -9.52 -16.32 -5.20
C LYS A 564 -10.47 -16.10 -6.36
N VAL A 565 -9.99 -16.26 -7.60
CA VAL A 565 -10.85 -16.15 -8.78
C VAL A 565 -11.73 -17.40 -8.89
N ALA A 566 -13.05 -17.19 -8.84
CA ALA A 566 -14.02 -18.26 -9.04
C ALA A 566 -13.83 -18.91 -10.42
N VAL A 567 -14.05 -20.23 -10.52
CA VAL A 567 -13.87 -20.97 -11.78
C VAL A 567 -14.72 -20.39 -12.91
N THR A 568 -15.92 -19.90 -12.59
CA THR A 568 -16.84 -19.26 -13.54
C THR A 568 -16.34 -17.92 -14.08
N ASP A 569 -15.45 -17.24 -13.34
CA ASP A 569 -14.95 -15.91 -13.66
C ASP A 569 -13.56 -15.93 -14.31
N ARG A 570 -12.93 -17.11 -14.43
CA ARG A 570 -11.55 -17.26 -14.92
C ARG A 570 -11.34 -16.74 -16.34
N GLU A 571 -12.29 -16.94 -17.23
CA GLU A 571 -12.20 -16.42 -18.61
C GLU A 571 -12.13 -14.89 -18.60
N ALA A 572 -12.96 -14.22 -17.80
CA ALA A 572 -12.96 -12.77 -17.64
C ALA A 572 -11.71 -12.26 -16.91
N ALA A 573 -11.14 -13.06 -16.00
CA ALA A 573 -9.94 -12.71 -15.23
C ALA A 573 -8.62 -12.99 -15.94
N ALA A 574 -8.59 -13.90 -16.93
CA ALA A 574 -7.37 -14.36 -17.59
C ALA A 574 -6.54 -13.21 -18.21
N PRO A 575 -7.13 -12.22 -18.92
CA PRO A 575 -6.36 -11.09 -19.45
C PRO A 575 -5.65 -10.28 -18.36
N TYR A 576 -6.32 -10.07 -17.22
CA TYR A 576 -5.74 -9.35 -16.07
C TYR A 576 -4.58 -10.14 -15.46
N PHE A 577 -4.80 -11.43 -15.20
CA PHE A 577 -3.79 -12.32 -14.64
C PHE A 577 -2.54 -12.42 -15.53
N HIS A 578 -2.73 -12.63 -16.83
CA HIS A 578 -1.62 -12.78 -17.77
C HIS A 578 -0.80 -11.50 -17.87
N TYR A 579 -1.44 -10.34 -18.02
CA TYR A 579 -0.75 -9.06 -18.05
C TYR A 579 -0.02 -8.78 -16.74
N ALA A 580 -0.70 -8.86 -15.60
CA ALA A 580 -0.14 -8.54 -14.29
C ALA A 580 1.09 -9.41 -13.95
N THR A 581 0.97 -10.72 -14.17
CA THR A 581 2.05 -11.67 -13.88
C THR A 581 3.22 -11.49 -14.86
N ARG A 582 2.92 -11.21 -16.14
CA ARG A 582 3.92 -10.88 -17.16
C ARG A 582 4.70 -9.62 -16.80
N TYR A 583 3.99 -8.56 -16.43
CA TYR A 583 4.56 -7.28 -15.99
C TYR A 583 5.56 -7.49 -14.85
N ALA A 584 5.14 -8.15 -13.77
CA ALA A 584 6.00 -8.40 -12.63
C ALA A 584 7.28 -9.18 -13.01
N LEU A 585 7.16 -10.23 -13.82
CA LEU A 585 8.32 -11.02 -14.24
C LEU A 585 9.27 -10.26 -15.19
N VAL A 586 8.72 -9.40 -16.05
CA VAL A 586 9.50 -8.51 -16.93
C VAL A 586 10.29 -7.50 -16.10
N GLU A 587 9.64 -6.84 -15.13
CA GLU A 587 10.31 -5.88 -14.24
C GLU A 587 11.39 -6.54 -13.38
N ALA A 588 11.15 -7.76 -12.89
CA ALA A 588 12.16 -8.56 -12.20
C ALA A 588 13.38 -8.85 -13.12
N GLU A 589 13.17 -9.23 -14.38
CA GLU A 589 14.28 -9.43 -15.32
C GLU A 589 15.02 -8.13 -15.63
N GLN A 590 14.30 -7.03 -15.84
CA GLN A 590 14.91 -5.72 -16.08
C GLN A 590 15.79 -5.27 -14.89
N ALA A 591 15.32 -5.47 -13.65
CA ALA A 591 16.09 -5.16 -12.45
C ALA A 591 17.38 -5.99 -12.35
N LEU A 592 17.34 -7.28 -12.73
CA LEU A 592 18.54 -8.14 -12.85
C LEU A 592 19.54 -7.61 -13.87
N HIS A 593 19.07 -7.15 -15.04
CA HIS A 593 19.93 -6.54 -16.07
C HIS A 593 20.58 -5.25 -15.56
N LYS A 594 19.76 -4.31 -15.07
CA LYS A 594 20.22 -3.02 -14.51
C LYS A 594 21.24 -3.26 -13.38
N PHE A 595 21.03 -4.27 -12.54
CA PHE A 595 21.96 -4.67 -11.51
C PHE A 595 23.31 -5.11 -12.10
N LEU A 596 23.29 -6.07 -13.03
CA LEU A 596 24.52 -6.58 -13.65
C LEU A 596 25.32 -5.48 -14.35
N ASP A 597 24.67 -4.63 -15.15
CA ASP A 597 25.36 -3.60 -15.92
C ASP A 597 26.11 -2.61 -15.03
N ASN A 598 25.56 -2.34 -13.84
CA ASN A 598 26.11 -1.45 -12.84
C ASN A 598 26.96 -2.15 -11.77
N PHE A 599 27.20 -3.46 -11.87
CA PHE A 599 28.00 -4.17 -10.87
C PHE A 599 29.48 -3.75 -10.96
N PRO A 600 30.10 -3.32 -9.85
CA PRO A 600 31.37 -2.58 -9.88
C PRO A 600 32.59 -3.44 -10.19
N ALA A 601 32.53 -4.76 -9.97
CA ALA A 601 33.64 -5.65 -10.29
C ALA A 601 33.47 -6.28 -11.69
N PRO A 602 34.20 -5.82 -12.73
CA PRO A 602 33.95 -6.21 -14.11
C PRO A 602 34.21 -7.71 -14.38
N GLY A 603 35.19 -8.31 -13.67
CA GLY A 603 35.47 -9.74 -13.75
C GLY A 603 34.31 -10.58 -13.21
N THR A 604 33.89 -10.30 -11.97
CA THR A 604 32.73 -10.96 -11.35
C THR A 604 31.45 -10.71 -12.14
N ARG A 605 31.25 -9.51 -12.67
CA ARG A 605 30.12 -9.17 -13.55
C ARG A 605 30.06 -10.08 -14.77
N LYS A 606 31.17 -10.23 -15.50
CA LYS A 606 31.25 -11.13 -16.66
C LYS A 606 31.00 -12.58 -16.26
N PHE A 607 31.56 -13.01 -15.13
CA PHE A 607 31.36 -14.35 -14.60
C PHE A 607 29.89 -14.62 -14.24
N MET A 608 29.24 -13.75 -13.47
CA MET A 608 27.82 -13.85 -13.14
C MET A 608 26.95 -13.88 -14.40
N ARG A 609 27.27 -13.07 -15.42
CA ARG A 609 26.56 -13.03 -16.70
C ARG A 609 26.61 -14.39 -17.41
N VAL A 610 27.78 -15.02 -17.49
CA VAL A 610 27.95 -16.36 -18.06
C VAL A 610 27.23 -17.41 -17.22
N LEU A 611 27.42 -17.37 -15.90
CA LEU A 611 26.85 -18.34 -14.97
C LEU A 611 25.32 -18.36 -14.98
N THR A 612 24.68 -17.20 -15.14
CA THR A 612 23.22 -17.06 -15.16
C THR A 612 22.63 -17.03 -16.57
N MET A 613 23.47 -17.13 -17.61
CA MET A 613 23.10 -16.99 -19.02
C MET A 613 22.34 -15.68 -19.33
N GLN A 614 22.66 -14.59 -18.61
CA GLN A 614 21.96 -13.30 -18.73
C GLN A 614 22.56 -12.41 -19.82
N PHE A 615 22.55 -12.87 -21.07
CA PHE A 615 23.10 -12.12 -22.21
C PHE A 615 22.09 -11.21 -22.90
N SER A 616 20.82 -11.59 -22.88
CA SER A 616 19.70 -10.85 -23.45
C SER A 616 18.48 -10.96 -22.55
N HIS A 617 17.50 -10.09 -22.78
CA HIS A 617 16.17 -10.27 -22.21
C HIS A 617 15.57 -11.58 -22.73
N SER A 618 15.18 -12.45 -21.80
CA SER A 618 14.68 -13.80 -22.10
C SER A 618 13.20 -13.93 -21.75
N MET A 619 12.65 -13.00 -20.96
CA MET A 619 11.24 -12.96 -20.67
C MET A 619 10.48 -12.40 -21.88
N PRO A 620 9.46 -13.13 -22.40
CA PRO A 620 8.53 -12.54 -23.34
C PRO A 620 7.98 -11.25 -22.74
N GLN A 621 7.93 -10.20 -23.55
CA GLN A 621 7.42 -8.88 -23.18
C GLN A 621 5.89 -8.86 -23.26
N ILE A 622 5.27 -7.82 -22.71
CA ILE A 622 3.86 -7.51 -22.98
C ILE A 622 3.78 -7.06 -24.43
N ASN A 623 2.93 -7.73 -25.22
CA ASN A 623 2.72 -7.39 -26.63
C ASN A 623 1.39 -6.66 -26.83
N ASP A 624 1.22 -6.06 -28.01
CA ASP A 624 0.04 -5.27 -28.34
C ASP A 624 -1.27 -6.09 -28.29
N ASP A 625 -1.21 -7.40 -28.54
CA ASP A 625 -2.39 -8.27 -28.44
C ASP A 625 -2.86 -8.41 -26.99
N MET A 626 -1.94 -8.64 -26.04
CA MET A 626 -2.25 -8.65 -24.60
C MET A 626 -2.79 -7.31 -24.13
N VAL A 627 -2.24 -6.20 -24.65
CA VAL A 627 -2.73 -4.85 -24.36
C VAL A 627 -4.17 -4.69 -24.85
N ARG A 628 -4.45 -5.01 -26.12
CA ARG A 628 -5.79 -4.90 -26.70
C ARG A 628 -6.81 -5.79 -26.01
N GLU A 629 -6.43 -7.03 -25.69
CA GLU A 629 -7.28 -7.99 -24.99
C GLU A 629 -7.68 -7.48 -23.60
N LEU A 630 -6.70 -7.05 -22.80
CA LEU A 630 -6.97 -6.53 -21.45
C LEU A 630 -7.73 -5.20 -21.48
N ALA A 631 -7.37 -4.27 -22.37
CA ALA A 631 -8.08 -3.00 -22.52
C ALA A 631 -9.55 -3.21 -22.93
N THR A 632 -9.83 -4.24 -23.74
CA THR A 632 -11.20 -4.64 -24.08
C THR A 632 -11.90 -5.23 -22.87
N ALA A 633 -11.27 -6.18 -22.16
CA ALA A 633 -11.82 -6.80 -20.96
C ALA A 633 -12.13 -5.79 -19.84
N ALA A 634 -11.32 -4.73 -19.69
CA ALA A 634 -11.54 -3.64 -18.75
C ALA A 634 -12.81 -2.83 -19.04
N GLN A 635 -13.20 -2.71 -20.31
CA GLN A 635 -14.40 -1.97 -20.71
C GLN A 635 -15.68 -2.80 -20.63
N LEU A 636 -15.61 -4.11 -20.37
CA LEU A 636 -16.78 -4.98 -20.23
C LEU A 636 -17.35 -4.97 -18.81
N ASP A 637 -18.67 -5.13 -18.69
CA ASP A 637 -19.38 -5.18 -17.41
C ASP A 637 -19.44 -6.63 -16.92
N THR A 638 -18.34 -7.10 -16.32
CA THR A 638 -18.19 -8.48 -15.86
C THR A 638 -18.24 -8.56 -14.34
N ALA A 639 -18.70 -9.70 -13.82
CA ALA A 639 -18.68 -9.99 -12.38
C ALA A 639 -17.25 -9.88 -11.81
N PHE A 640 -16.25 -10.33 -12.56
CA PHE A 640 -14.85 -10.22 -12.17
C PHE A 640 -14.38 -8.76 -12.04
N LYS A 641 -14.74 -7.88 -12.98
CA LYS A 641 -14.38 -6.44 -12.87
C LYS A 641 -15.01 -5.82 -11.63
N ALA A 642 -16.28 -6.14 -11.35
CA ALA A 642 -16.95 -5.66 -10.14
C ALA A 642 -16.27 -6.16 -8.84
N GLN A 643 -15.80 -7.42 -8.82
CA GLN A 643 -14.99 -7.96 -7.73
C GLN A 643 -13.63 -7.24 -7.61
N LEU A 644 -12.99 -6.92 -8.74
CA LEU A 644 -11.69 -6.24 -8.73
C LEU A 644 -11.80 -4.78 -8.25
N THR A 645 -12.91 -4.09 -8.53
CA THR A 645 -13.17 -2.70 -8.07
C THR A 645 -14.08 -2.63 -6.85
N HIS A 646 -14.14 -3.69 -6.03
CA HIS A 646 -15.13 -3.84 -4.96
C HIS A 646 -15.05 -2.79 -3.84
N LEU A 647 -13.91 -2.11 -3.67
CA LEU A 647 -13.73 -1.05 -2.66
C LEU A 647 -14.48 0.22 -3.04
N VAL A 648 -14.71 0.45 -4.34
CA VAL A 648 -15.45 1.63 -4.79
C VAL A 648 -16.94 1.38 -4.60
N LYS A 649 -17.57 2.16 -3.72
CA LYS A 649 -19.00 2.08 -3.40
C LYS A 649 -19.72 3.37 -3.86
N PRO A 650 -20.17 3.43 -5.13
CA PRO A 650 -20.85 4.61 -5.66
C PRO A 650 -22.05 5.00 -4.78
N GLN A 651 -22.18 6.28 -4.47
CA GLN A 651 -23.33 6.84 -3.79
C GLN A 651 -24.17 7.66 -4.76
N ALA A 652 -25.49 7.65 -4.58
CA ALA A 652 -26.41 8.33 -5.49
C ALA A 652 -26.01 9.80 -5.70
N GLY A 653 -25.77 10.17 -6.95
CA GLY A 653 -25.40 11.53 -7.35
C GLY A 653 -23.91 11.87 -7.29
N ASP A 654 -23.04 11.00 -6.76
CA ASP A 654 -21.60 11.24 -6.78
C ASP A 654 -20.97 10.96 -8.17
N GLY A 655 -19.72 11.37 -8.37
CA GLY A 655 -19.03 11.18 -9.64
C GLY A 655 -18.89 9.72 -10.09
N HIS A 656 -18.81 8.77 -9.16
CA HIS A 656 -18.73 7.34 -9.49
C HIS A 656 -20.08 6.80 -9.94
N ASP A 657 -21.17 7.18 -9.29
CA ASP A 657 -22.53 6.80 -9.66
C ASP A 657 -22.91 7.37 -11.03
N ILE A 658 -22.56 8.63 -11.30
CA ILE A 658 -22.81 9.28 -12.59
C ILE A 658 -22.10 8.55 -13.73
N ASN A 659 -20.82 8.21 -13.53
CA ASN A 659 -20.05 7.46 -14.53
C ASN A 659 -20.62 6.05 -14.73
N GLU A 660 -20.95 5.35 -13.64
CA GLU A 660 -21.49 3.99 -13.68
C GLU A 660 -22.84 3.93 -14.39
N GLN A 661 -23.76 4.87 -14.11
CA GLN A 661 -25.07 4.92 -14.76
C GLN A 661 -24.94 5.16 -16.28
N ALA A 662 -24.05 6.06 -16.70
CA ALA A 662 -23.80 6.31 -18.11
C ALA A 662 -23.16 5.10 -18.80
N TYR A 663 -22.23 4.44 -18.11
CA TYR A 663 -21.58 3.23 -18.57
C TYR A 663 -22.56 2.08 -18.76
N LYS A 664 -23.36 1.74 -17.74
CA LYS A 664 -24.39 0.69 -17.83
C LYS A 664 -25.41 0.99 -18.92
N ALA A 665 -25.85 2.25 -19.06
CA ALA A 665 -26.74 2.68 -20.13
C ALA A 665 -26.10 2.50 -21.53
N LYS A 666 -24.79 2.79 -21.67
CA LYS A 666 -24.04 2.55 -22.91
C LYS A 666 -24.02 1.08 -23.27
N ILE A 667 -23.68 0.21 -22.31
CA ILE A 667 -23.63 -1.25 -22.51
C ILE A 667 -25.00 -1.78 -22.96
N ALA A 668 -26.09 -1.36 -22.29
CA ALA A 668 -27.45 -1.75 -22.66
C ALA A 668 -27.88 -1.26 -24.06
N CYS A 669 -27.27 -0.18 -24.57
CA CYS A 669 -27.61 0.41 -25.86
C CYS A 669 -26.65 0.04 -27.00
N LEU A 670 -25.64 -0.83 -26.80
CA LEU A 670 -24.60 -1.09 -27.80
C LEU A 670 -25.16 -1.54 -29.16
N ASP A 671 -26.13 -2.45 -29.17
CA ASP A 671 -26.76 -2.94 -30.40
C ASP A 671 -27.54 -1.84 -31.13
N LEU A 672 -28.27 -1.01 -30.37
CA LEU A 672 -29.03 0.12 -30.91
C LEU A 672 -28.12 1.19 -31.50
N LEU A 673 -27.03 1.50 -30.81
CA LEU A 673 -25.99 2.41 -31.31
C LEU A 673 -25.33 1.85 -32.58
N GLY A 674 -25.09 0.54 -32.64
CA GLY A 674 -24.62 -0.16 -33.82
C GLY A 674 -25.61 -0.04 -34.99
N LYS A 675 -26.91 -0.15 -34.73
CA LYS A 675 -28.00 0.02 -35.71
C LYS A 675 -28.00 1.44 -36.30
N VAL A 676 -27.95 2.47 -35.44
CA VAL A 676 -27.88 3.88 -35.85
C VAL A 676 -26.60 4.15 -36.66
N LYS A 677 -25.44 3.65 -36.21
CA LYS A 677 -24.16 3.81 -36.92
C LYS A 677 -24.16 3.15 -38.30
N LYS A 678 -24.78 1.96 -38.43
CA LYS A 678 -24.96 1.28 -39.72
C LYS A 678 -25.85 2.09 -40.66
N ALA A 679 -26.95 2.66 -40.16
CA ALA A 679 -27.86 3.50 -40.95
C ALA A 679 -27.19 4.78 -41.44
N LEU A 680 -26.38 5.44 -40.59
CA LEU A 680 -25.53 6.57 -40.99
C LEU A 680 -24.54 6.19 -42.09
N LYS A 681 -23.84 5.06 -41.96
CA LYS A 681 -22.89 4.56 -42.97
C LYS A 681 -23.56 4.26 -44.31
N LYS A 682 -24.78 3.73 -44.27
CA LYS A 682 -25.61 3.47 -45.46
C LYS A 682 -26.29 4.72 -46.03
N ARG A 683 -26.18 5.88 -45.36
CA ARG A 683 -26.85 7.15 -45.71
C ARG A 683 -28.38 7.05 -45.69
N GLU A 684 -28.94 6.13 -44.88
CA GLU A 684 -30.38 6.02 -44.64
C GLU A 684 -30.89 7.18 -43.78
N ILE A 685 -30.02 7.75 -42.94
CA ILE A 685 -30.26 8.92 -42.09
C ILE A 685 -29.09 9.89 -42.18
N LYS A 686 -29.34 11.17 -41.87
CA LYS A 686 -28.30 12.20 -41.76
C LYS A 686 -27.91 12.40 -40.30
N ALA A 687 -26.61 12.59 -40.04
CA ALA A 687 -26.14 13.01 -38.73
C ALA A 687 -26.63 14.44 -38.43
N GLY A 688 -27.18 14.63 -37.23
CA GLY A 688 -27.47 15.96 -36.70
C GLY A 688 -26.21 16.64 -36.15
N VAL A 689 -26.33 17.92 -35.78
CA VAL A 689 -25.27 18.65 -35.08
C VAL A 689 -25.10 18.10 -33.67
N ARG A 690 -26.22 17.76 -33.02
CA ARG A 690 -26.26 17.08 -31.73
C ARG A 690 -26.68 15.62 -31.87
N PHE A 691 -26.30 14.80 -30.90
CA PHE A 691 -26.62 13.37 -30.95
C PHE A 691 -28.13 13.11 -30.92
N TYR A 692 -28.90 13.83 -30.10
CA TYR A 692 -30.37 13.66 -30.07
C TYR A 692 -31.02 13.96 -31.42
N GLU A 693 -30.52 14.94 -32.19
CA GLU A 693 -31.04 15.24 -33.54
C GLU A 693 -30.79 14.07 -34.50
N THR A 694 -29.69 13.33 -34.31
CA THR A 694 -29.42 12.09 -35.07
C THR A 694 -30.42 11.00 -34.70
N LEU A 695 -30.83 10.93 -33.42
CA LEU A 695 -31.86 10.01 -32.96
C LEU A 695 -33.25 10.39 -33.48
N ASP A 696 -33.58 11.69 -33.53
CA ASP A 696 -34.82 12.20 -34.13
C ASP A 696 -34.92 11.77 -35.60
N ASN A 697 -33.84 11.96 -36.36
CA ASN A 697 -33.76 11.51 -37.76
C ASN A 697 -33.91 9.99 -37.89
N ALA A 698 -33.35 9.21 -36.96
CA ALA A 698 -33.47 7.76 -36.94
C ALA A 698 -34.91 7.28 -36.64
N LEU A 699 -35.63 7.97 -35.76
CA LEU A 699 -37.03 7.70 -35.47
C LEU A 699 -37.92 8.04 -36.67
N ILE A 700 -37.73 9.22 -37.28
CA ILE A 700 -38.48 9.65 -38.47
C ILE A 700 -38.27 8.68 -39.65
N ALA A 701 -37.03 8.23 -39.86
CA ALA A 701 -36.70 7.26 -40.89
C ALA A 701 -37.11 5.81 -40.54
N LYS A 702 -37.71 5.58 -39.36
CA LYS A 702 -38.12 4.26 -38.84
C LYS A 702 -36.95 3.27 -38.75
N VAL A 703 -35.72 3.77 -38.62
CA VAL A 703 -34.53 2.96 -38.30
C VAL A 703 -34.66 2.46 -36.87
N ILE A 704 -35.24 3.26 -35.98
CA ILE A 704 -35.54 2.89 -34.60
C ILE A 704 -37.02 3.14 -34.28
N ASN A 705 -37.57 2.40 -33.31
CA ASN A 705 -38.93 2.62 -32.79
C ASN A 705 -38.93 3.55 -31.56
N GLU A 706 -40.12 3.91 -31.06
CA GLU A 706 -40.27 4.84 -29.93
C GLU A 706 -39.60 4.33 -28.63
N THR A 707 -39.67 3.03 -28.35
CA THR A 707 -39.03 2.42 -27.18
C THR A 707 -37.50 2.48 -27.29
N GLU A 708 -36.95 2.11 -28.45
CA GLU A 708 -35.52 2.19 -28.75
C GLU A 708 -35.02 3.65 -28.69
N TYR A 709 -35.83 4.60 -29.18
CA TYR A 709 -35.56 6.03 -29.11
C TYR A 709 -35.50 6.53 -27.67
N ALA A 710 -36.48 6.18 -26.84
CA ALA A 710 -36.50 6.55 -25.42
C ALA A 710 -35.26 6.04 -24.67
N GLN A 711 -34.83 4.80 -24.94
CA GLN A 711 -33.60 4.24 -24.37
C GLN A 711 -32.34 5.00 -24.80
N LEU A 712 -32.22 5.33 -26.09
CA LEU A 712 -31.07 6.08 -26.62
C LEU A 712 -31.03 7.53 -26.11
N ILE A 713 -32.19 8.15 -25.89
CA ILE A 713 -32.29 9.49 -25.27
C ILE A 713 -31.90 9.45 -23.79
N ASP A 714 -32.34 8.46 -23.04
CA ASP A 714 -31.91 8.28 -21.65
C ASP A 714 -30.41 8.05 -21.54
N TYR A 715 -29.84 7.20 -22.41
CA TYR A 715 -28.40 7.05 -22.56
C TYR A 715 -27.73 8.39 -22.90
N ASN A 716 -28.26 9.16 -23.86
CA ASN A 716 -27.69 10.46 -24.25
C ASN A 716 -27.60 11.41 -23.06
N ARG A 717 -28.67 11.51 -22.26
CA ARG A 717 -28.72 12.35 -21.06
C ARG A 717 -27.67 11.94 -20.02
N LYS A 718 -27.57 10.63 -19.74
CA LYS A 718 -26.56 10.10 -18.79
C LYS A 718 -25.14 10.30 -19.31
N ARG A 719 -24.90 10.06 -20.61
CA ARG A 719 -23.62 10.32 -21.28
C ARG A 719 -23.22 11.79 -21.14
N GLU A 720 -24.12 12.72 -21.45
CA GLU A 720 -23.86 14.16 -21.34
C GLU A 720 -23.51 14.57 -19.91
N LYS A 721 -24.22 14.03 -18.92
CA LYS A 721 -23.91 14.24 -17.50
C LYS A 721 -22.54 13.64 -17.12
N ALA A 722 -22.18 12.46 -17.61
CA ALA A 722 -20.88 11.85 -17.32
C ALA A 722 -19.69 12.53 -18.03
N ILE A 723 -19.89 13.18 -19.17
CA ILE A 723 -18.77 13.84 -19.89
C ILE A 723 -18.55 15.29 -19.50
N ARG A 724 -19.54 15.96 -18.89
CA ARG A 724 -19.36 17.32 -18.39
C ARG A 724 -18.51 17.34 -17.12
N VAL A 725 -18.12 18.54 -16.75
CA VAL A 725 -17.47 18.87 -15.48
C VAL A 725 -18.44 19.69 -14.64
N ASP A 726 -18.17 19.82 -13.35
CA ASP A 726 -18.92 20.71 -12.48
C ASP A 726 -18.76 22.16 -12.93
N GLU A 727 -19.84 22.92 -12.84
CA GLU A 727 -19.89 24.33 -13.21
C GLU A 727 -20.12 25.16 -11.95
N PHE A 728 -19.37 26.25 -11.84
CA PHE A 728 -19.46 27.17 -10.71
C PHE A 728 -19.75 28.57 -11.24
N ASP A 729 -20.40 29.39 -10.41
CA ASP A 729 -20.54 30.82 -10.70
C ASP A 729 -19.19 31.56 -10.63
N PHE A 730 -19.21 32.87 -10.85
CA PHE A 730 -18.01 33.72 -10.80
C PHE A 730 -17.27 33.63 -9.45
N ASP A 731 -17.99 33.38 -8.36
CA ASP A 731 -17.48 33.32 -6.99
C ASP A 731 -17.19 31.88 -6.52
N LEU A 732 -17.20 30.90 -7.45
CA LEU A 732 -16.97 29.48 -7.22
C LEU A 732 -18.05 28.78 -6.36
N ASN A 733 -19.28 29.28 -6.36
CA ASN A 733 -20.41 28.53 -5.82
C ASN A 733 -20.90 27.51 -6.87
N LEU A 734 -21.09 26.26 -6.46
CA LEU A 734 -21.54 25.19 -7.35
C LEU A 734 -22.93 25.51 -7.91
N LEU A 735 -23.10 25.42 -9.24
CA LEU A 735 -24.40 25.63 -9.89
C LEU A 735 -25.25 24.36 -9.89
N ASP A 736 -26.52 24.50 -9.52
CA ASP A 736 -27.49 23.40 -9.57
C ASP A 736 -27.80 23.00 -11.02
N GLU A 737 -28.07 21.71 -11.24
CA GLU A 737 -28.39 21.15 -12.56
C GLU A 737 -29.58 21.84 -13.26
N SER A 738 -30.51 22.39 -12.48
CA SER A 738 -31.68 23.12 -12.98
C SER A 738 -31.31 24.51 -13.52
N THR A 739 -30.25 25.12 -13.01
CA THR A 739 -29.76 26.45 -13.40
C THR A 739 -28.74 26.41 -14.53
N ALA A 740 -27.95 25.33 -14.62
CA ALA A 740 -26.94 25.14 -15.67
C ALA A 740 -27.53 24.75 -17.04
N SER A 741 -28.79 24.28 -17.10
CA SER A 741 -29.36 23.78 -18.34
C SER A 741 -30.10 24.86 -19.14
N GLY A 742 -29.39 25.45 -20.10
CA GLY A 742 -29.98 25.80 -21.39
C GLY A 742 -30.32 24.53 -22.16
N THR A 743 -31.20 23.66 -21.63
CA THR A 743 -31.65 22.44 -22.30
C THR A 743 -32.39 22.84 -23.58
N VAL A 744 -31.67 22.82 -24.70
CA VAL A 744 -32.26 22.92 -26.03
C VAL A 744 -33.18 21.72 -26.19
N LYS A 745 -34.50 21.97 -26.09
CA LYS A 745 -35.55 20.95 -26.18
C LYS A 745 -35.55 20.33 -27.58
N SER A 746 -35.73 19.01 -27.65
CA SER A 746 -36.02 18.30 -28.90
C SER A 746 -37.27 18.88 -29.57
N VAL A 747 -37.21 19.04 -30.89
CA VAL A 747 -38.32 19.55 -31.73
C VAL A 747 -39.48 18.54 -31.79
N VAL A 748 -39.24 17.28 -31.40
CA VAL A 748 -40.24 16.19 -31.44
C VAL A 748 -41.21 16.23 -30.23
N ASN A 749 -40.96 17.11 -29.24
CA ASN A 749 -41.88 17.39 -28.14
C ASN A 749 -42.59 18.76 -28.28
N GLN A 750 -42.85 19.21 -29.51
CA GLN A 750 -43.78 20.31 -29.81
C GLN A 750 -44.97 19.84 -30.63
#